data_AF-A0A225VI95-F1
#
_entry.id   AF-A0A225VI95-F1
#
_cell.length_a   1.000
_cell.length_b   1.000
_cell.length_c   1.000
_cell.angle_alpha   90.00
_cell.angle_beta   90.00
_cell.angle_gamma   90.00
#
_symmetry.space_group_name_H-M   'P 1'
#
loop_
_entity.id
_entity.type
_entity.pdbx_description
1 polymer ?
#
loop_
_entity_poly.entity_id
_entity_poly.type
_entity_poly.pdbx_seq_one_letter_code
_entity_poly.pdbx_strand_id
1 'polypeptide(L)'
;MYDYDDEPEDGVPFEAGNWPFGLTGQAKDVPTPHGAACAQISNIFGQNNDDDDEIETETTAGEFSFGGQADTLPVAPGLFVDEVGAIALPLRSDLAEKLVAKCEKSPFGRKLDTMMDENIRKSWQLAPDQVEIRNPLWHTGMEKLSETIAGRLGYKGVPMQCILYKMLVYGEGGHFVKHQDTEKEDGMVATMVVQLPSLHEGGDLIVYRGGEVKYRHDFGKKEDTAAYLPHYAVHYADAEHALEKVTKGYRLILVYSICLPSNMRALERNPAKSMSEELAGAITCMGPEDKVFSLLLSHEYTKKSITDLGSGALKGVDRARVDALMEANNLVESTNKLQFFFADLTHEASYFDDGGEWKEDEHSESITWYSVSGQELGTASKTMFDLNFLNPDQESLAQMWEDYGESETEGYYGNEGATKNTTYARYALVAWPVSNGVENTLKFINASAAIDILQAQKHVPPEALRSFINAVAGSTSLVNLFFTTVCSNVENKNNLVPAFVALARTYKWDDIGIALMSSLRSTAADTSYGFVRMGEVNDTSMMITLQLADKFEQMDPSLLRPVTNVFVQELGDIDASNDKFAVLAAVAAIRIKWLQNQIQVMDKPFTWEMPNAVFPDGHIQAFLRGPEVSMKTVGVMAFGGLPAARKFAERTPQTHASFSMVPDGRGKDAYVTITKTRMWFNKQQSDLVQHKEELKLLTDRFGEGSREGPALKRARIGVWEHRG
;
A
#
# COMPACT_ATOMS: atom_id res chain seq x y z
N MET A 1 -15.74 2.64 61.75
CA MET A 1 -14.60 3.09 60.93
C MET A 1 -14.27 1.89 60.09
N TYR A 2 -14.90 1.80 58.91
CA TYR A 2 -14.42 0.93 57.85
C TYR A 2 -13.43 1.82 57.10
N ASP A 3 -12.15 1.43 57.08
CA ASP A 3 -11.13 2.10 56.29
C ASP A 3 -11.58 2.00 54.82
N TYR A 4 -11.81 3.15 54.21
CA TYR A 4 -12.23 3.34 52.81
C TYR A 4 -11.02 3.84 51.98
N ASP A 5 -9.81 3.40 52.35
CA ASP A 5 -8.55 3.88 51.77
C ASP A 5 -7.78 2.79 51.01
N ASP A 6 -8.33 1.57 50.86
CA ASP A 6 -7.75 0.59 49.94
C ASP A 6 -8.32 0.87 48.53
N GLU A 7 -7.51 1.54 47.70
CA GLU A 7 -7.73 1.52 46.24
C GLU A 7 -7.81 0.05 45.79
N PRO A 8 -8.79 -0.32 44.94
CA PRO A 8 -8.86 -1.69 44.41
C PRO A 8 -7.51 -2.04 43.78
N GLU A 9 -6.99 -3.25 44.07
CA GLU A 9 -5.79 -3.75 43.40
C GLU A 9 -6.00 -3.64 41.88
N ASP A 10 -5.04 -3.04 41.17
CA ASP A 10 -5.11 -2.91 39.71
C ASP A 10 -5.38 -4.29 39.11
N GLY A 11 -6.58 -4.48 38.54
CA GLY A 11 -6.93 -5.72 37.85
C GLY A 11 -5.96 -5.93 36.70
N VAL A 12 -5.49 -7.16 36.50
CA VAL A 12 -4.49 -7.43 35.48
C VAL A 12 -5.20 -7.29 34.12
N PRO A 13 -4.70 -6.43 33.21
CA PRO A 13 -5.26 -6.36 31.86
C PRO A 13 -5.27 -7.74 31.20
N PHE A 14 -6.30 -8.03 30.41
CA PHE A 14 -6.40 -9.28 29.64
C PHE A 14 -6.41 -10.57 30.47
N GLU A 15 -6.93 -10.54 31.71
CA GLU A 15 -7.03 -11.70 32.63
C GLU A 15 -7.64 -12.97 32.01
N ALA A 16 -8.55 -12.81 31.05
CA ALA A 16 -9.18 -13.93 30.32
C ALA A 16 -8.23 -14.61 29.31
N GLY A 17 -7.02 -14.08 29.11
CA GLY A 17 -6.05 -14.54 28.12
C GLY A 17 -6.39 -14.15 26.68
N ASN A 18 -7.30 -13.19 26.48
CA ASN A 18 -7.63 -12.61 25.19
C ASN A 18 -6.91 -11.28 25.04
N TRP A 19 -6.02 -11.20 24.07
CA TRP A 19 -5.16 -10.05 23.81
C TRP A 19 -5.61 -9.32 22.54
N PRO A 20 -5.24 -8.04 22.38
CA PRO A 20 -5.66 -7.25 21.23
C PRO A 20 -5.34 -7.92 19.87
N PHE A 21 -6.22 -7.72 18.91
CA PHE A 21 -6.09 -8.07 17.50
C PHE A 21 -5.89 -9.57 17.19
N GLY A 22 -6.51 -10.45 17.98
CA GLY A 22 -6.58 -11.87 17.63
C GLY A 22 -5.74 -12.79 18.50
N LEU A 23 -4.92 -12.23 19.38
CA LEU A 23 -3.94 -12.97 20.16
C LEU A 23 -4.59 -13.64 21.38
N THR A 24 -4.16 -14.86 21.69
CA THR A 24 -4.64 -15.61 22.87
C THR A 24 -3.49 -16.29 23.58
N GLY A 25 -3.46 -16.25 24.90
CA GLY A 25 -2.39 -16.86 25.69
C GLY A 25 -2.25 -16.25 27.08
N GLN A 26 -1.24 -16.69 27.82
CA GLN A 26 -0.84 -16.09 29.09
C GLN A 26 0.13 -14.92 28.84
N ALA A 27 0.18 -13.94 29.75
CA ALA A 27 1.01 -12.75 29.63
C ALA A 27 2.48 -12.99 29.22
N LYS A 28 3.08 -14.08 29.72
CA LYS A 28 4.47 -14.48 29.45
C LYS A 28 4.67 -15.29 28.17
N ASP A 29 3.61 -15.66 27.48
CA ASP A 29 3.71 -16.46 26.26
C ASP A 29 4.28 -15.60 25.13
N VAL A 30 5.20 -16.16 24.36
CA VAL A 30 5.80 -15.49 23.19
C VAL A 30 5.03 -15.95 21.94
N PRO A 31 4.19 -15.09 21.34
CA PRO A 31 3.41 -15.47 20.18
C PRO A 31 4.30 -15.72 18.98
N THR A 32 3.91 -16.68 18.14
CA THR A 32 4.58 -16.98 16.87
C THR A 32 3.62 -16.75 15.72
N PRO A 33 4.07 -16.19 14.59
CA PRO A 33 3.20 -15.97 13.44
C PRO A 33 2.73 -17.31 12.85
N HIS A 34 1.49 -17.31 12.38
CA HIS A 34 0.93 -18.39 11.58
C HIS A 34 1.51 -18.37 10.16
N GLY A 35 1.73 -19.56 9.60
CA GLY A 35 2.25 -19.73 8.24
C GLY A 35 3.78 -19.80 8.19
N ALA A 36 4.28 -20.74 7.39
CA ALA A 36 5.72 -21.05 7.35
C ALA A 36 6.54 -19.88 6.79
N ALA A 37 5.99 -19.13 5.83
CA ALA A 37 6.68 -17.99 5.25
C ALA A 37 6.69 -16.80 6.23
N CYS A 38 5.58 -16.50 6.90
CA CYS A 38 5.54 -15.47 7.94
C CYS A 38 6.49 -15.78 9.10
N ALA A 39 6.54 -17.03 9.57
CA ALA A 39 7.52 -17.47 10.58
C ALA A 39 8.97 -17.31 10.10
N GLN A 40 9.26 -17.63 8.83
CA GLN A 40 10.58 -17.40 8.26
C GLN A 40 10.92 -15.91 8.21
N ILE A 41 10.00 -15.04 7.79
CA ILE A 41 10.19 -13.58 7.77
C ILE A 41 10.48 -13.07 9.19
N SER A 42 9.69 -13.51 10.18
CA SER A 42 9.91 -13.15 11.59
C SER A 42 11.29 -13.56 12.09
N ASN A 43 11.74 -14.77 11.75
CA ASN A 43 13.06 -15.28 12.14
C ASN A 43 14.21 -14.51 11.46
N ILE A 44 14.07 -14.15 10.17
CA ILE A 44 15.09 -13.37 9.45
C ILE A 44 15.30 -12.00 10.13
N PHE A 45 14.23 -11.38 10.63
CA PHE A 45 14.35 -10.16 11.43
C PHE A 45 14.94 -10.43 12.82
N GLY A 46 14.44 -11.47 13.52
CA GLY A 46 14.82 -11.78 14.90
C GLY A 46 16.27 -12.22 15.12
N GLN A 47 16.91 -12.80 14.09
CA GLN A 47 18.35 -13.05 14.10
C GLN A 47 19.23 -11.78 14.25
N ASN A 48 18.64 -10.58 14.33
CA ASN A 48 19.34 -9.32 14.53
C ASN A 48 18.93 -8.54 15.82
N ASN A 49 18.21 -9.14 16.79
CA ASN A 49 17.54 -8.38 17.87
C ASN A 49 17.97 -8.69 19.33
N ASP A 50 18.92 -9.58 19.60
CA ASP A 50 19.23 -10.05 20.98
C ASP A 50 20.05 -9.06 21.86
N ASP A 51 19.94 -7.74 21.71
CA ASP A 51 20.80 -6.79 22.45
C ASP A 51 20.11 -5.44 22.76
N ASP A 52 19.13 -5.41 23.68
CA ASP A 52 18.63 -4.17 24.30
C ASP A 52 18.78 -4.23 25.83
N ASP A 53 19.80 -3.56 26.36
CA ASP A 53 19.80 -2.94 27.69
C ASP A 53 20.77 -1.74 27.67
N GLU A 54 20.19 -0.55 27.84
CA GLU A 54 20.77 0.79 28.04
C GLU A 54 22.24 1.05 27.63
N ILE A 55 22.43 1.75 26.51
CA ILE A 55 23.09 3.07 26.40
C ILE A 55 23.12 3.46 24.91
N GLU A 56 22.71 4.70 24.64
CA GLU A 56 22.76 5.36 23.33
C GLU A 56 24.08 5.10 22.56
N THR A 57 24.11 4.08 21.70
CA THR A 57 25.00 3.99 20.54
C THR A 57 24.40 3.05 19.50
N GLU A 58 24.63 3.37 18.23
CA GLU A 58 24.15 2.68 17.04
C GLU A 58 24.34 1.14 17.09
N THR A 59 23.51 0.42 16.31
CA THR A 59 23.73 -0.92 15.71
C THR A 59 23.45 -2.24 16.49
N THR A 60 22.33 -2.89 16.18
CA THR A 60 22.11 -4.35 16.32
C THR A 60 21.99 -5.10 14.98
N ALA A 61 22.07 -4.40 13.84
CA ALA A 61 22.67 -5.02 12.65
C ALA A 61 24.17 -4.83 12.81
N GLY A 62 24.93 -5.93 12.95
CA GLY A 62 26.39 -5.87 12.97
C GLY A 62 26.91 -4.84 11.97
N GLU A 63 27.75 -3.92 12.43
CA GLU A 63 28.23 -2.79 11.64
C GLU A 63 28.85 -3.30 10.33
N PHE A 64 28.29 -2.89 9.20
CA PHE A 64 28.71 -3.39 7.88
C PHE A 64 30.21 -3.18 7.62
N SER A 65 30.73 -2.05 8.08
CA SER A 65 32.15 -1.81 8.18
C SER A 65 32.43 -0.77 9.24
N PHE A 66 33.48 -0.99 10.01
CA PHE A 66 33.84 -0.15 11.13
C PHE A 66 35.34 -0.17 11.37
N GLY A 67 35.84 0.74 12.19
CA GLY A 67 37.25 0.84 12.47
C GLY A 67 37.56 1.90 13.52
N GLY A 68 38.83 2.11 13.77
CA GLY A 68 39.31 3.08 14.74
C GLY A 68 40.72 2.78 15.22
N GLN A 69 41.12 3.42 16.31
CA GLN A 69 42.34 3.09 17.02
C GLN A 69 42.22 1.69 17.65
N ALA A 70 43.27 0.88 17.53
CA ALA A 70 43.32 -0.45 18.13
C ALA A 70 43.92 -0.38 19.54
N ASP A 71 43.17 0.21 20.49
CA ASP A 71 43.65 0.52 21.85
C ASP A 71 44.12 -0.69 22.65
N THR A 72 43.60 -1.87 22.33
CA THR A 72 43.97 -3.11 22.99
C THR A 72 45.31 -3.65 22.50
N LEU A 73 45.81 -3.20 21.34
CA LEU A 73 47.06 -3.68 20.74
C LEU A 73 48.25 -2.81 21.18
N PRO A 74 49.40 -3.42 21.52
CA PRO A 74 50.60 -2.66 21.86
C PRO A 74 51.16 -1.95 20.61
N VAL A 75 51.64 -0.72 20.78
CA VAL A 75 52.35 0.05 19.74
C VAL A 75 53.54 -0.72 19.17
N ALA A 76 54.22 -1.50 20.01
CA ALA A 76 55.32 -2.36 19.62
C ALA A 76 54.86 -3.84 19.57
N PRO A 77 54.45 -4.37 18.40
CA PRO A 77 54.06 -5.78 18.25
C PRO A 77 55.22 -6.76 18.46
N GLY A 78 56.47 -6.29 18.41
CA GLY A 78 57.61 -7.21 18.30
C GLY A 78 57.59 -7.98 16.99
N LEU A 79 57.23 -7.28 15.90
CA LEU A 79 57.18 -7.83 14.55
C LEU A 79 58.58 -8.32 14.14
N PHE A 80 58.67 -9.57 13.73
CA PHE A 80 59.87 -10.21 13.24
C PHE A 80 59.56 -10.85 11.89
N VAL A 81 60.44 -10.64 10.92
CA VAL A 81 60.32 -11.22 9.57
C VAL A 81 61.55 -12.04 9.29
N ASP A 82 61.36 -13.27 8.81
CA ASP A 82 62.48 -14.16 8.50
C ASP A 82 63.46 -13.51 7.53
N GLU A 83 64.75 -13.69 7.80
CA GLU A 83 65.88 -13.12 7.05
C GLU A 83 66.00 -11.58 7.06
N VAL A 84 65.00 -10.84 7.55
CA VAL A 84 65.06 -9.38 7.76
C VAL A 84 65.37 -9.06 9.22
N GLY A 85 64.82 -9.84 10.15
CA GLY A 85 64.95 -9.66 11.58
C GLY A 85 63.80 -8.85 12.20
N ALA A 86 64.07 -8.23 13.36
CA ALA A 86 63.09 -7.43 14.08
C ALA A 86 62.79 -6.12 13.33
N ILE A 87 61.49 -5.84 13.14
CA ILE A 87 61.01 -4.66 12.44
C ILE A 87 60.62 -3.58 13.47
N ALA A 88 61.38 -2.49 13.48
CA ALA A 88 61.08 -1.32 14.30
C ALA A 88 59.96 -0.48 13.67
N LEU A 89 59.06 0.03 14.52
CA LEU A 89 57.94 0.88 14.13
C LEU A 89 58.06 2.29 14.76
N PRO A 90 57.62 3.36 14.09
CA PRO A 90 56.93 3.36 12.80
C PRO A 90 57.80 2.94 11.62
N LEU A 91 57.17 2.33 10.61
CA LEU A 91 57.90 1.87 9.43
C LEU A 91 58.54 3.07 8.69
N ARG A 92 59.87 3.04 8.58
CA ARG A 92 60.69 4.02 7.85
C ARG A 92 61.16 3.44 6.51
N SER A 93 61.46 4.31 5.55
CA SER A 93 61.83 3.92 4.19
C SER A 93 62.99 2.91 4.11
N ASP A 94 64.03 3.08 4.91
CA ASP A 94 65.21 2.19 4.92
C ASP A 94 64.90 0.75 5.33
N LEU A 95 63.94 0.58 6.25
CA LEU A 95 63.46 -0.72 6.68
C LEU A 95 62.37 -1.26 5.74
N ALA A 96 61.53 -0.38 5.21
CA ALA A 96 60.51 -0.72 4.21
C ALA A 96 61.13 -1.28 2.94
N GLU A 97 62.24 -0.70 2.45
CA GLU A 97 62.98 -1.21 1.29
C GLU A 97 63.54 -2.62 1.52
N LYS A 98 64.06 -2.89 2.73
CA LYS A 98 64.53 -4.24 3.11
C LYS A 98 63.38 -5.26 3.16
N LEU A 99 62.22 -4.85 3.69
CA LEU A 99 61.00 -5.68 3.69
C LEU A 99 60.53 -5.94 2.26
N VAL A 100 60.39 -4.90 1.45
CA VAL A 100 59.96 -4.99 0.05
C VAL A 100 60.88 -5.88 -0.78
N ALA A 101 62.18 -5.88 -0.51
CA ALA A 101 63.14 -6.76 -1.18
C ALA A 101 62.92 -8.27 -0.86
N LYS A 102 62.21 -8.59 0.21
CA LYS A 102 61.82 -9.96 0.59
C LYS A 102 60.37 -10.31 0.22
N CYS A 103 59.51 -9.30 0.09
CA CYS A 103 58.12 -9.52 -0.28
C CYS A 103 57.96 -9.89 -1.76
N GLU A 104 56.92 -10.67 -2.05
CA GLU A 104 56.44 -10.85 -3.41
C GLU A 104 55.45 -9.72 -3.78
N LYS A 105 55.32 -9.39 -5.07
CA LYS A 105 54.23 -8.50 -5.51
C LYS A 105 52.89 -9.20 -5.29
N SER A 106 51.91 -8.48 -4.77
CA SER A 106 50.60 -9.06 -4.47
C SER A 106 49.81 -9.35 -5.76
N PRO A 107 49.35 -10.59 -5.98
CA PRO A 107 48.58 -10.95 -7.17
C PRO A 107 47.11 -10.46 -7.11
N PHE A 108 46.43 -10.49 -8.26
CA PHE A 108 44.95 -10.44 -8.34
C PHE A 108 44.40 -11.44 -9.39
N GLY A 109 43.13 -11.84 -9.24
CA GLY A 109 42.40 -12.73 -10.17
C GLY A 109 41.48 -13.74 -9.46
N ARG A 110 40.36 -14.13 -10.11
CA ARG A 110 39.46 -15.22 -9.67
C ARG A 110 39.85 -16.52 -10.38
N LYS A 111 40.13 -17.58 -9.60
CA LYS A 111 40.26 -19.00 -10.01
C LYS A 111 40.99 -19.24 -11.35
N LEU A 112 42.28 -19.56 -11.25
CA LEU A 112 43.19 -20.20 -12.23
C LEU A 112 44.16 -19.32 -13.05
N ASP A 113 43.98 -18.00 -13.17
CA ASP A 113 44.99 -17.10 -13.77
C ASP A 113 45.46 -16.04 -12.78
N THR A 114 46.67 -16.20 -12.25
CA THR A 114 47.35 -15.19 -11.42
C THR A 114 47.84 -14.04 -12.31
N MET A 115 47.15 -12.91 -12.30
CA MET A 115 47.52 -11.73 -13.09
C MET A 115 48.30 -10.71 -12.25
N MET A 116 49.30 -10.08 -12.88
CA MET A 116 50.23 -9.11 -12.29
C MET A 116 50.16 -7.77 -13.05
N ASP A 117 49.04 -7.06 -12.93
CA ASP A 117 48.83 -5.68 -13.42
C ASP A 117 48.85 -4.66 -12.26
N GLU A 118 49.88 -3.81 -12.25
CA GLU A 118 50.04 -2.77 -11.23
C GLU A 118 49.00 -1.64 -11.34
N ASN A 119 48.23 -1.56 -12.43
CA ASN A 119 47.10 -0.62 -12.54
C ASN A 119 45.86 -1.09 -11.75
N ILE A 120 45.79 -2.39 -11.44
CA ILE A 120 44.70 -2.99 -10.68
C ILE A 120 45.09 -3.10 -9.20
N ARG A 121 46.32 -3.55 -8.93
CA ARG A 121 46.84 -3.68 -7.57
C ARG A 121 48.35 -3.44 -7.55
N LYS A 122 48.79 -2.49 -6.72
CA LYS A 122 50.20 -2.22 -6.47
C LYS A 122 50.49 -2.35 -4.97
N SER A 123 50.95 -3.54 -4.57
CA SER A 123 51.36 -3.82 -3.20
C SER A 123 52.35 -4.98 -3.13
N TRP A 124 53.02 -5.12 -2.00
CA TRP A 124 53.92 -6.24 -1.71
C TRP A 124 53.37 -7.05 -0.52
N GLN A 125 53.50 -8.37 -0.54
CA GLN A 125 52.99 -9.26 0.50
C GLN A 125 54.02 -10.25 1.03
N LEU A 126 53.82 -10.67 2.27
CA LEU A 126 54.46 -11.82 2.90
C LEU A 126 53.38 -12.76 3.46
N ALA A 127 53.63 -14.05 3.37
CA ALA A 127 52.75 -15.08 3.91
C ALA A 127 52.84 -15.14 5.45
N PRO A 128 51.83 -15.67 6.15
CA PRO A 128 51.77 -15.69 7.62
C PRO A 128 52.94 -16.43 8.26
N ASP A 129 53.43 -17.49 7.64
CA ASP A 129 54.54 -18.32 8.12
C ASP A 129 55.90 -17.61 8.06
N GLN A 130 55.99 -16.48 7.36
CA GLN A 130 57.20 -15.65 7.27
C GLN A 130 57.20 -14.49 8.27
N VAL A 131 56.12 -14.35 9.06
CA VAL A 131 55.87 -13.20 9.94
C VAL A 131 55.55 -13.68 11.35
N GLU A 132 56.39 -13.29 12.30
CA GLU A 132 56.19 -13.58 13.72
C GLU A 132 55.88 -12.31 14.50
N ILE A 133 54.93 -12.41 15.43
CA ILE A 133 54.61 -11.34 16.36
C ILE A 133 55.03 -11.78 17.76
N ARG A 134 56.16 -11.25 18.23
CA ARG A 134 56.85 -11.77 19.43
C ARG A 134 56.46 -11.11 20.74
N ASN A 135 55.73 -9.99 20.71
CA ASN A 135 55.25 -9.38 21.94
C ASN A 135 54.04 -10.17 22.49
N PRO A 136 54.13 -10.80 23.67
CA PRO A 136 53.01 -11.56 24.23
C PRO A 136 51.75 -10.73 24.45
N LEU A 137 51.89 -9.42 24.69
CA LEU A 137 50.75 -8.50 24.85
C LEU A 137 49.93 -8.36 23.56
N TRP A 138 50.50 -8.69 22.40
CA TRP A 138 49.75 -8.70 21.15
C TRP A 138 48.65 -9.76 21.17
N HIS A 139 48.92 -10.96 21.68
CA HIS A 139 47.92 -12.04 21.73
C HIS A 139 46.75 -11.65 22.65
N THR A 140 47.05 -11.21 23.87
CA THR A 140 46.00 -10.72 24.80
C THR A 140 45.26 -9.51 24.27
N GLY A 141 45.95 -8.61 23.56
CA GLY A 141 45.32 -7.47 22.90
C GLY A 141 44.38 -7.87 21.77
N MET A 142 44.77 -8.88 20.99
CA MET A 142 43.98 -9.42 19.89
C MET A 142 42.75 -10.17 20.40
N GLU A 143 42.84 -10.89 21.51
CA GLU A 143 41.67 -11.53 22.15
C GLU A 143 40.61 -10.48 22.53
N LYS A 144 41.03 -9.41 23.21
CA LYS A 144 40.13 -8.29 23.57
C LYS A 144 39.58 -7.55 22.36
N LEU A 145 40.40 -7.37 21.32
CA LEU A 145 39.94 -6.76 20.07
C LEU A 145 38.91 -7.66 19.39
N SER A 146 39.13 -8.97 19.38
CA SER A 146 38.22 -9.97 18.83
C SER A 146 36.87 -9.94 19.53
N GLU A 147 36.83 -9.84 20.86
CA GLU A 147 35.59 -9.67 21.63
C GLU A 147 34.81 -8.41 21.20
N THR A 148 35.53 -7.28 21.07
CA THR A 148 34.94 -6.01 20.61
C THR A 148 34.37 -6.15 19.20
N ILE A 149 35.14 -6.77 18.29
CA ILE A 149 34.75 -7.00 16.91
C ILE A 149 33.57 -7.96 16.81
N ALA A 150 33.55 -9.03 17.61
CA ALA A 150 32.46 -9.98 17.65
C ALA A 150 31.15 -9.28 18.04
N GLY A 151 31.17 -8.44 19.08
CA GLY A 151 30.02 -7.60 19.44
C GLY A 151 29.58 -6.69 18.28
N ARG A 152 30.51 -5.93 17.71
CA ARG A 152 30.22 -5.02 16.59
C ARG A 152 29.77 -5.72 15.30
N LEU A 153 30.11 -6.98 15.08
CA LEU A 153 29.64 -7.79 13.95
C LEU A 153 28.30 -8.50 14.21
N GLY A 154 27.69 -8.33 15.39
CA GLY A 154 26.45 -9.02 15.77
C GLY A 154 26.66 -10.45 16.27
N TYR A 155 27.85 -10.78 16.75
CA TYR A 155 28.23 -12.08 17.31
C TYR A 155 28.72 -11.95 18.76
N LYS A 156 28.06 -11.10 19.55
CA LYS A 156 28.42 -10.87 20.96
C LYS A 156 28.50 -12.18 21.73
N GLY A 157 29.56 -12.36 22.51
CA GLY A 157 29.80 -13.60 23.27
C GLY A 157 30.32 -14.79 22.45
N VAL A 158 30.46 -14.67 21.12
CA VAL A 158 31.08 -15.70 20.28
C VAL A 158 32.60 -15.52 20.27
N PRO A 159 33.40 -16.56 20.60
CA PRO A 159 34.86 -16.49 20.59
C PRO A 159 35.39 -16.56 19.16
N MET A 160 35.33 -15.45 18.43
CA MET A 160 35.81 -15.32 17.06
C MET A 160 37.31 -15.61 16.94
N GLN A 161 37.68 -16.37 15.91
CA GLN A 161 39.08 -16.68 15.61
C GLN A 161 39.65 -15.62 14.66
N CYS A 162 40.69 -14.90 15.09
CA CYS A 162 41.44 -13.98 14.26
C CYS A 162 42.68 -14.68 13.68
N ILE A 163 42.61 -15.13 12.43
CA ILE A 163 43.68 -15.87 11.77
C ILE A 163 44.48 -14.92 10.87
N LEU A 164 45.79 -14.77 11.09
CA LEU A 164 46.64 -13.94 10.24
C LEU A 164 46.69 -14.55 8.84
N TYR A 165 46.24 -13.79 7.84
CA TYR A 165 46.21 -14.24 6.44
C TYR A 165 47.42 -13.75 5.64
N LYS A 166 47.86 -12.50 5.84
CA LYS A 166 49.08 -11.96 5.22
C LYS A 166 49.50 -10.62 5.81
N MET A 167 50.75 -10.28 5.62
CA MET A 167 51.26 -8.92 5.80
C MET A 167 51.38 -8.22 4.44
N LEU A 168 51.00 -6.93 4.37
CA LEU A 168 51.10 -6.13 3.16
C LEU A 168 51.87 -4.83 3.42
N VAL A 169 52.69 -4.47 2.43
CA VAL A 169 53.37 -3.16 2.35
C VAL A 169 52.84 -2.42 1.12
N TYR A 170 52.37 -1.19 1.33
CA TYR A 170 52.05 -0.26 0.25
C TYR A 170 53.02 0.91 0.31
N GLY A 171 53.82 1.09 -0.75
CA GLY A 171 54.65 2.27 -0.94
C GLY A 171 53.93 3.32 -1.80
N GLU A 172 54.68 4.32 -2.25
CA GLU A 172 54.14 5.39 -3.09
C GLU A 172 53.48 4.86 -4.40
N GLY A 173 52.27 5.36 -4.66
CA GLY A 173 51.37 4.92 -5.72
C GLY A 173 50.68 3.58 -5.44
N GLY A 174 50.93 2.94 -4.29
CA GLY A 174 50.29 1.69 -3.89
C GLY A 174 48.78 1.86 -3.74
N HIS A 175 48.00 0.93 -4.31
CA HIS A 175 46.54 0.96 -4.33
C HIS A 175 45.97 -0.40 -4.70
N PHE A 176 44.65 -0.55 -4.58
CA PHE A 176 43.91 -1.54 -5.34
C PHE A 176 42.53 -1.01 -5.73
N VAL A 177 42.09 -1.37 -6.93
CA VAL A 177 40.76 -0.99 -7.43
C VAL A 177 39.67 -1.78 -6.71
N LYS A 178 38.42 -1.29 -6.82
CA LYS A 178 37.24 -1.90 -6.24
C LYS A 178 37.17 -3.38 -6.58
N HIS A 179 37.17 -4.22 -5.56
CA HIS A 179 36.99 -5.67 -5.70
C HIS A 179 36.31 -6.23 -4.46
N GLN A 180 35.88 -7.48 -4.56
CA GLN A 180 35.38 -8.26 -3.44
C GLN A 180 36.43 -9.33 -3.13
N ASP A 181 36.76 -9.51 -1.85
CA ASP A 181 37.60 -10.63 -1.45
C ASP A 181 36.87 -11.96 -1.73
N THR A 182 37.64 -13.01 -1.94
CA THR A 182 37.06 -14.36 -1.83
C THR A 182 37.35 -14.85 -0.43
N GLU A 183 36.42 -15.60 0.16
CA GLU A 183 36.67 -16.33 1.40
C GLU A 183 37.99 -17.11 1.31
N LYS A 184 38.80 -17.01 2.36
CA LYS A 184 40.16 -17.55 2.42
C LYS A 184 40.28 -18.72 3.39
N GLU A 185 39.39 -18.77 4.37
CA GLU A 185 39.37 -19.74 5.45
C GLU A 185 37.93 -20.22 5.65
N ASP A 186 37.75 -21.48 6.05
CA ASP A 186 36.43 -22.03 6.36
C ASP A 186 35.80 -21.27 7.55
N GLY A 187 34.56 -20.83 7.39
CA GLY A 187 33.81 -20.09 8.41
C GLY A 187 34.23 -18.62 8.56
N MET A 188 34.94 -18.07 7.57
CA MET A 188 35.28 -16.64 7.51
C MET A 188 34.03 -15.78 7.32
N VAL A 189 33.77 -14.87 8.25
CA VAL A 189 32.63 -13.93 8.21
C VAL A 189 33.05 -12.50 7.86
N ALA A 190 34.28 -12.12 8.19
CA ALA A 190 34.78 -10.77 7.97
C ALA A 190 36.30 -10.73 7.75
N THR A 191 36.77 -9.64 7.15
CA THR A 191 38.18 -9.29 7.03
C THR A 191 38.51 -8.16 8.00
N MET A 192 39.54 -8.34 8.82
CA MET A 192 40.13 -7.28 9.63
C MET A 192 41.47 -6.84 9.05
N VAL A 193 41.62 -5.54 8.85
CA VAL A 193 42.86 -4.89 8.46
C VAL A 193 43.42 -4.14 9.66
N VAL A 194 44.57 -4.55 10.17
CA VAL A 194 45.31 -3.84 11.22
C VAL A 194 46.47 -3.07 10.59
N GLN A 195 46.40 -1.74 10.60
CA GLN A 195 47.51 -0.87 10.23
C GLN A 195 48.45 -0.70 11.42
N LEU A 196 49.70 -1.12 11.22
CA LEU A 196 50.78 -0.89 12.17
C LEU A 196 51.28 0.56 12.04
N PRO A 197 51.89 1.15 13.11
CA PRO A 197 52.43 2.49 13.06
C PRO A 197 53.32 2.70 11.83
N SER A 198 52.93 3.65 10.97
CA SER A 198 53.48 3.81 9.63
C SER A 198 53.51 5.29 9.23
N LEU A 199 54.61 5.74 8.62
CA LEU A 199 54.73 7.10 8.08
C LEU A 199 54.24 7.11 6.62
N HIS A 200 52.97 7.46 6.39
CA HIS A 200 52.38 7.53 5.05
C HIS A 200 51.29 8.61 4.90
N GLU A 201 51.06 9.03 3.66
CA GLU A 201 49.94 9.90 3.25
C GLU A 201 49.08 9.17 2.20
N GLY A 202 47.77 9.45 2.15
CA GLY A 202 46.81 8.75 1.30
C GLY A 202 46.49 7.33 1.80
N GLY A 203 46.02 6.44 0.93
CA GLY A 203 45.78 5.04 1.29
C GLY A 203 44.58 4.80 2.21
N ASP A 204 43.48 5.53 2.03
CA ASP A 204 42.22 5.26 2.72
C ASP A 204 41.59 3.96 2.20
N LEU A 205 41.04 3.15 3.12
CA LEU A 205 40.21 2.00 2.75
C LEU A 205 38.78 2.47 2.54
N ILE A 206 38.25 2.21 1.35
CA ILE A 206 36.89 2.55 0.94
C ILE A 206 36.07 1.27 0.88
N VAL A 207 34.92 1.26 1.55
CA VAL A 207 33.98 0.12 1.55
C VAL A 207 32.66 0.54 0.94
N TYR A 208 32.16 -0.27 0.00
CA TYR A 208 30.98 0.01 -0.81
C TYR A 208 29.79 -0.84 -0.36
N ARG A 209 28.58 -0.29 -0.50
CA ARG A 209 27.31 -1.03 -0.31
C ARG A 209 26.31 -0.54 -1.37
N GLY A 210 25.67 -1.47 -2.08
CA GLY A 210 24.74 -1.12 -3.18
C GLY A 210 25.40 -0.37 -4.34
N GLY A 211 26.72 -0.53 -4.54
CA GLY A 211 27.48 0.19 -5.57
C GLY A 211 27.98 1.58 -5.17
N GLU A 212 27.53 2.14 -4.02
CA GLU A 212 27.93 3.46 -3.53
C GLU A 212 29.00 3.38 -2.44
N VAL A 213 29.80 4.45 -2.29
CA VAL A 213 30.77 4.58 -1.19
C VAL A 213 30.01 4.82 0.10
N LYS A 214 30.07 3.86 1.03
CA LYS A 214 29.35 3.95 2.31
C LYS A 214 30.27 4.27 3.48
N TYR A 215 31.48 3.71 3.50
CA TYR A 215 32.45 3.90 4.58
C TYR A 215 33.84 4.24 4.04
N ARG A 216 34.58 5.06 4.80
CA ARG A 216 35.96 5.48 4.51
C ARG A 216 36.77 5.44 5.81
N HIS A 217 37.80 4.59 5.83
CA HIS A 217 38.69 4.43 6.98
C HIS A 217 40.05 5.05 6.67
N ASP A 218 40.38 6.13 7.37
CA ASP A 218 41.66 6.85 7.19
C ASP A 218 42.82 6.31 8.04
N PHE A 219 42.53 5.44 9.01
CA PHE A 219 43.51 4.81 9.92
C PHE A 219 44.35 5.81 10.74
N GLY A 220 43.71 6.83 11.32
CA GLY A 220 44.36 7.77 12.24
C GLY A 220 45.13 8.89 11.54
N LYS A 221 44.93 9.06 10.24
CA LYS A 221 45.60 10.13 9.48
C LYS A 221 45.00 11.50 9.78
N LYS A 222 43.68 11.58 10.05
CA LYS A 222 43.03 12.87 10.41
C LYS A 222 43.47 13.39 11.77
N GLU A 223 43.85 12.49 12.67
CA GLU A 223 44.24 12.80 14.05
C GLU A 223 45.77 12.78 14.24
N ASP A 224 46.54 12.62 13.17
CA ASP A 224 48.00 12.49 13.17
C ASP A 224 48.54 11.33 14.04
N THR A 225 47.73 10.32 14.31
CA THR A 225 48.06 9.15 15.14
C THR A 225 48.58 7.95 14.32
N ALA A 226 48.39 7.94 13.00
CA ALA A 226 48.80 6.86 12.07
C ALA A 226 50.28 6.42 12.22
N ALA A 227 51.18 7.35 12.56
CA ALA A 227 52.60 7.08 12.71
C ALA A 227 52.99 6.52 14.10
N TYR A 228 52.06 6.49 15.05
CA TYR A 228 52.40 6.21 16.45
C TYR A 228 51.54 5.11 17.05
N LEU A 229 50.32 4.91 16.54
CA LEU A 229 49.34 4.01 17.14
C LEU A 229 48.82 3.02 16.09
N PRO A 230 48.57 1.76 16.50
CA PRO A 230 47.91 0.79 15.63
C PRO A 230 46.45 1.19 15.42
N HIS A 231 45.97 1.01 14.20
CA HIS A 231 44.58 1.25 13.82
C HIS A 231 44.02 0.03 13.14
N TYR A 232 42.70 -0.15 13.16
CA TYR A 232 42.06 -1.25 12.48
C TYR A 232 40.82 -0.81 11.70
N ALA A 233 40.44 -1.63 10.73
CA ALA A 233 39.14 -1.57 10.08
C ALA A 233 38.67 -3.00 9.79
N VAL A 234 37.37 -3.24 9.97
CA VAL A 234 36.68 -4.49 9.71
C VAL A 234 35.63 -4.25 8.64
N HIS A 235 35.46 -5.21 7.75
CA HIS A 235 34.34 -5.27 6.81
C HIS A 235 33.97 -6.74 6.60
N TYR A 236 32.69 -7.00 6.32
CA TYR A 236 32.23 -8.34 5.98
C TYR A 236 32.98 -8.91 4.77
N ALA A 237 33.14 -10.24 4.72
CA ALA A 237 33.93 -10.92 3.69
C ALA A 237 33.38 -10.69 2.27
N ASP A 238 32.09 -10.41 2.15
CA ASP A 238 31.38 -10.11 0.91
C ASP A 238 31.42 -8.62 0.52
N ALA A 239 32.00 -7.74 1.35
CA ALA A 239 32.01 -6.32 1.08
C ALA A 239 32.94 -5.98 -0.10
N GLU A 240 32.40 -5.26 -1.08
CA GLU A 240 33.22 -4.62 -2.10
C GLU A 240 34.05 -3.50 -1.47
N HIS A 241 35.34 -3.47 -1.76
CA HIS A 241 36.25 -2.48 -1.17
C HIS A 241 37.39 -2.10 -2.12
N ALA A 242 37.95 -0.90 -1.90
CA ALA A 242 39.07 -0.34 -2.65
C ALA A 242 40.07 0.32 -1.69
N LEU A 243 41.33 0.45 -2.10
CA LEU A 243 42.30 1.26 -1.39
C LEU A 243 42.71 2.42 -2.30
N GLU A 244 42.51 3.63 -1.79
CA GLU A 244 43.00 4.83 -2.48
C GLU A 244 44.53 4.81 -2.57
N LYS A 245 45.10 5.63 -3.46
CA LYS A 245 46.55 5.67 -3.66
C LYS A 245 47.25 6.18 -2.40
N VAL A 246 48.27 5.45 -1.96
CA VAL A 246 49.28 5.97 -1.03
C VAL A 246 50.09 7.01 -1.80
N THR A 247 50.03 8.26 -1.37
CA THR A 247 50.68 9.39 -2.06
C THR A 247 52.12 9.61 -1.60
N LYS A 248 52.49 9.11 -0.42
CA LYS A 248 53.83 9.25 0.14
C LYS A 248 54.10 8.21 1.23
N GLY A 249 55.35 7.79 1.36
CA GLY A 249 55.80 6.92 2.45
C GLY A 249 55.36 5.46 2.27
N TYR A 250 55.31 4.73 3.39
CA TYR A 250 55.00 3.30 3.40
C TYR A 250 53.95 2.98 4.45
N ARG A 251 52.88 2.30 4.02
CA ARG A 251 51.80 1.78 4.85
C ARG A 251 52.01 0.28 5.07
N LEU A 252 52.19 -0.12 6.33
CA LEU A 252 52.33 -1.51 6.75
C LEU A 252 51.04 -2.01 7.40
N ILE A 253 50.49 -3.11 6.89
CA ILE A 253 49.28 -3.71 7.45
C ILE A 253 49.41 -5.22 7.65
N LEU A 254 48.65 -5.73 8.61
CA LEU A 254 48.34 -7.13 8.80
C LEU A 254 46.87 -7.35 8.42
N VAL A 255 46.60 -8.39 7.63
CA VAL A 255 45.24 -8.78 7.24
C VAL A 255 44.90 -10.06 7.97
N TYR A 256 43.79 -10.06 8.70
CA TYR A 256 43.27 -11.19 9.45
C TYR A 256 41.92 -11.63 8.86
N SER A 257 41.74 -12.94 8.74
CA SER A 257 40.43 -13.56 8.54
C SER A 257 39.75 -13.71 9.91
N ILE A 258 38.52 -13.22 10.04
CA ILE A 258 37.71 -13.41 11.24
C ILE A 258 36.78 -14.58 10.98
N CYS A 259 36.93 -15.66 11.75
CA CYS A 259 36.23 -16.91 11.52
C CYS A 259 35.37 -17.32 12.73
N LEU A 260 34.21 -17.90 12.43
CA LEU A 260 33.37 -18.57 13.41
C LEU A 260 34.03 -19.86 13.91
N PRO A 261 33.86 -20.22 15.20
CA PRO A 261 34.24 -21.52 15.72
C PRO A 261 33.59 -22.67 14.95
N SER A 262 34.31 -23.78 14.74
CA SER A 262 33.84 -24.91 13.93
C SER A 262 32.50 -25.53 14.41
N ASN A 263 32.16 -25.40 15.69
CA ASN A 263 30.91 -25.87 16.29
C ASN A 263 29.75 -24.85 16.20
N MET A 264 30.01 -23.63 15.72
CA MET A 264 29.04 -22.54 15.59
C MET A 264 28.83 -22.11 14.13
N ARG A 265 29.27 -22.94 13.18
CA ARG A 265 29.13 -22.70 11.73
C ARG A 265 27.68 -22.64 11.23
N ALA A 266 26.71 -23.07 12.02
CA ALA A 266 25.29 -22.85 11.71
C ALA A 266 24.87 -21.37 11.80
N LEU A 267 25.68 -20.52 12.44
CA LEU A 267 25.54 -19.06 12.48
C LEU A 267 26.23 -18.37 11.30
N GLU A 268 26.78 -19.14 10.34
CA GLU A 268 27.27 -18.60 9.08
C GLU A 268 26.10 -17.99 8.33
N ARG A 269 26.00 -16.66 8.39
CA ARG A 269 25.13 -15.87 7.53
C ARG A 269 25.57 -16.16 6.11
N ASN A 270 24.69 -16.64 5.23
CA ASN A 270 25.06 -17.01 3.87
C ASN A 270 25.48 -15.74 3.10
N PRO A 271 26.79 -15.49 2.87
CA PRO A 271 27.28 -14.22 2.35
C PRO A 271 26.93 -14.01 0.86
N ALA A 272 26.33 -15.02 0.21
CA ALA A 272 25.80 -14.91 -1.14
C ALA A 272 24.35 -14.38 -1.19
N LYS A 273 23.67 -14.18 -0.03
CA LYS A 273 22.30 -13.66 0.03
C LYS A 273 22.20 -12.51 1.03
N SER A 274 21.95 -11.32 0.50
CA SER A 274 21.52 -10.16 1.29
C SER A 274 20.21 -10.46 2.03
N MET A 275 19.96 -9.77 3.16
CA MET A 275 18.70 -9.91 3.93
C MET A 275 17.46 -9.73 3.03
N SER A 276 17.51 -8.81 2.06
CA SER A 276 16.42 -8.60 1.10
C SER A 276 16.26 -9.79 0.14
N GLU A 277 17.31 -10.52 -0.21
CA GLU A 277 17.21 -11.78 -1.00
C GLU A 277 16.65 -12.95 -0.18
N GLU A 278 16.98 -13.04 1.11
CA GLU A 278 16.38 -14.03 2.00
C GLU A 278 14.89 -13.75 2.24
N LEU A 279 14.54 -12.49 2.50
CA LEU A 279 13.16 -12.04 2.59
C LEU A 279 12.42 -12.26 1.27
N ALA A 280 13.03 -11.97 0.11
CA ALA A 280 12.41 -12.24 -1.19
C ALA A 280 12.14 -13.73 -1.40
N GLY A 281 13.05 -14.60 -0.95
CA GLY A 281 12.85 -16.04 -0.91
C GLY A 281 11.65 -16.44 -0.05
N ALA A 282 11.52 -15.87 1.15
CA ALA A 282 10.39 -16.13 2.05
C ALA A 282 9.05 -15.63 1.47
N ILE A 283 9.03 -14.41 0.91
CA ILE A 283 7.86 -13.82 0.24
C ILE A 283 7.41 -14.70 -0.95
N THR A 284 8.36 -15.22 -1.72
CA THR A 284 8.06 -16.10 -2.87
C THR A 284 7.39 -17.42 -2.42
N CYS A 285 7.71 -17.89 -1.22
CA CYS A 285 7.16 -19.10 -0.63
C CYS A 285 5.82 -18.90 0.10
N MET A 286 5.29 -17.67 0.18
CA MET A 286 3.99 -17.42 0.82
C MET A 286 2.88 -18.22 0.14
N GLY A 287 2.21 -19.05 0.94
CA GLY A 287 1.16 -19.96 0.51
C GLY A 287 -0.25 -19.46 0.85
N PRO A 288 -1.28 -20.32 0.66
CA PRO A 288 -2.67 -19.98 0.96
C PRO A 288 -2.95 -19.62 2.43
N GLU A 289 -2.09 -20.08 3.35
CA GLU A 289 -2.18 -19.81 4.79
C GLU A 289 -1.52 -18.48 5.17
N ASP A 290 -0.62 -17.95 4.35
CA ASP A 290 0.10 -16.69 4.58
C ASP A 290 -0.69 -15.49 3.99
N LYS A 291 -1.95 -15.31 4.42
CA LYS A 291 -2.86 -14.32 3.82
C LYS A 291 -2.55 -12.87 4.19
N VAL A 292 -1.91 -12.66 5.34
CA VAL A 292 -1.57 -11.36 5.91
C VAL A 292 -0.49 -11.56 6.97
N PHE A 293 0.36 -10.57 7.16
CA PHE A 293 1.17 -10.43 8.37
C PHE A 293 1.22 -8.96 8.82
N SER A 294 1.47 -8.78 10.10
CA SER A 294 1.60 -7.49 10.78
C SER A 294 2.93 -7.45 11.54
N LEU A 295 3.71 -6.40 11.35
CA LEU A 295 4.93 -6.14 12.10
C LEU A 295 4.66 -4.93 12.99
N LEU A 296 4.59 -5.12 14.31
CA LEU A 296 4.53 -4.01 15.25
C LEU A 296 5.79 -3.18 15.13
N LEU A 297 5.63 -1.86 15.15
CA LEU A 297 6.75 -0.93 15.15
C LEU A 297 7.20 -0.71 16.60
N SER A 298 8.52 -0.68 16.79
CA SER A 298 9.15 -0.54 18.11
C SER A 298 9.12 0.90 18.61
N HIS A 299 9.14 1.89 17.72
CA HIS A 299 8.99 3.30 18.12
C HIS A 299 7.54 3.76 18.05
N GLU A 300 7.21 4.75 18.88
CA GLU A 300 5.97 5.49 18.77
C GLU A 300 6.00 6.47 17.59
N TYR A 301 4.88 6.54 16.89
CA TYR A 301 4.66 7.46 15.78
C TYR A 301 3.36 8.22 15.99
N THR A 302 3.30 9.43 15.45
CA THR A 302 2.06 10.22 15.44
C THR A 302 1.39 10.10 14.08
N LYS A 303 0.06 10.23 14.08
CA LYS A 303 -0.73 10.39 12.84
C LYS A 303 -0.13 11.47 11.93
N LYS A 304 0.34 12.58 12.52
CA LYS A 304 0.99 13.67 11.78
C LYS A 304 2.28 13.24 11.09
N SER A 305 3.19 12.55 11.79
CA SER A 305 4.45 12.10 11.19
C SER A 305 4.22 11.11 10.05
N ILE A 306 3.28 10.17 10.21
CA ILE A 306 2.97 9.19 9.17
C ILE A 306 2.29 9.84 7.97
N THR A 307 1.35 10.76 8.19
CA THR A 307 0.67 11.47 7.09
C THR A 307 1.58 12.42 6.33
N ASP A 308 2.50 13.10 7.00
CA ASP A 308 3.41 14.06 6.37
C ASP A 308 4.59 13.39 5.63
N LEU A 309 5.10 12.25 6.11
CA LEU A 309 6.35 11.63 5.62
C LEU A 309 6.21 10.18 5.14
N GLY A 310 5.09 9.49 5.40
CA GLY A 310 4.93 8.07 5.10
C GLY A 310 6.04 7.22 5.72
N SER A 311 6.63 6.33 4.92
CA SER A 311 7.76 5.51 5.35
C SER A 311 9.01 6.32 5.73
N GLY A 312 9.12 7.56 5.27
CA GLY A 312 10.21 8.47 5.67
C GLY A 312 10.15 8.91 7.14
N ALA A 313 9.02 8.67 7.83
CA ALA A 313 8.88 8.95 9.26
C ALA A 313 9.63 7.94 10.15
N LEU A 314 9.88 6.72 9.63
CA LEU A 314 10.39 5.60 10.41
C LEU A 314 11.82 5.82 10.90
N LYS A 315 12.11 5.31 12.09
CA LYS A 315 13.41 5.47 12.76
C LYS A 315 14.00 4.11 13.15
N GLY A 316 15.31 4.08 13.34
CA GLY A 316 16.04 2.93 13.89
C GLY A 316 15.69 1.61 13.21
N VAL A 317 15.34 0.62 14.05
CA VAL A 317 15.02 -0.74 13.64
C VAL A 317 13.78 -0.82 12.73
N ASP A 318 12.76 0.02 12.95
CA ASP A 318 11.54 0.05 12.14
C ASP A 318 11.87 0.38 10.69
N ARG A 319 12.66 1.44 10.49
CA ARG A 319 13.09 1.84 9.15
C ARG A 319 13.89 0.73 8.47
N ALA A 320 14.82 0.12 9.19
CA ALA A 320 15.65 -0.95 8.63
C ALA A 320 14.82 -2.16 8.18
N ARG A 321 13.85 -2.60 9.00
CA ARG A 321 12.96 -3.73 8.68
C ARG A 321 12.03 -3.41 7.51
N VAL A 322 11.41 -2.22 7.51
CA VAL A 322 10.49 -1.80 6.44
C VAL A 322 11.23 -1.60 5.11
N ASP A 323 12.39 -0.94 5.11
CA ASP A 323 13.21 -0.75 3.91
C ASP A 323 13.63 -2.12 3.34
N ALA A 324 14.04 -3.07 4.19
CA ALA A 324 14.40 -4.42 3.76
C ALA A 324 13.22 -5.19 3.13
N LEU A 325 12.00 -5.09 3.68
CA LEU A 325 10.79 -5.68 3.07
C LEU A 325 10.47 -5.04 1.72
N MET A 326 10.58 -3.72 1.60
CA MET A 326 10.31 -3.01 0.36
C MET A 326 11.32 -3.38 -0.72
N GLU A 327 12.61 -3.48 -0.38
CA GLU A 327 13.65 -3.98 -1.27
C GLU A 327 13.38 -5.43 -1.70
N ALA A 328 13.07 -6.32 -0.76
CA ALA A 328 12.71 -7.71 -1.05
C ALA A 328 11.52 -7.81 -2.01
N ASN A 329 10.50 -6.97 -1.82
CA ASN A 329 9.32 -6.92 -2.68
C ASN A 329 9.60 -6.40 -4.10
N ASN A 330 10.75 -5.77 -4.34
CA ASN A 330 11.21 -5.40 -5.67
C ASN A 330 11.91 -6.55 -6.39
N LEU A 331 12.39 -7.56 -5.65
CA LEU A 331 13.09 -8.74 -6.19
C LEU A 331 12.13 -9.87 -6.60
N VAL A 332 10.91 -9.90 -6.06
CA VAL A 332 9.92 -10.96 -6.35
C VAL A 332 9.10 -10.70 -7.62
N GLU A 333 8.59 -11.77 -8.22
CA GLU A 333 7.71 -11.69 -9.40
C GLU A 333 6.39 -10.95 -9.09
N SER A 334 5.75 -10.38 -10.12
CA SER A 334 4.53 -9.57 -9.95
C SER A 334 3.38 -10.33 -9.26
N THR A 335 3.34 -11.65 -9.38
CA THR A 335 2.34 -12.52 -8.74
C THR A 335 2.58 -12.72 -7.24
N ASN A 336 3.81 -12.55 -6.78
CA ASN A 336 4.23 -12.74 -5.39
C ASN A 336 4.41 -11.42 -4.64
N LYS A 337 4.20 -10.28 -5.32
CA LYS A 337 4.32 -8.97 -4.68
C LYS A 337 3.33 -8.83 -3.52
N LEU A 338 3.81 -8.14 -2.50
CA LEU A 338 3.04 -7.67 -1.36
C LEU A 338 2.53 -6.25 -1.57
N GLN A 339 1.38 -5.97 -0.99
CA GLN A 339 0.88 -4.63 -0.72
C GLN A 339 1.19 -4.29 0.73
N PHE A 340 1.65 -3.07 0.97
CA PHE A 340 2.08 -2.59 2.29
C PHE A 340 1.21 -1.43 2.74
N PHE A 341 0.88 -1.43 4.04
CA PHE A 341 0.09 -0.39 4.69
C PHE A 341 0.65 -0.12 6.07
N PHE A 342 0.61 1.14 6.51
CA PHE A 342 0.75 1.45 7.91
C PHE A 342 -0.63 1.38 8.58
N ALA A 343 -0.67 0.85 9.79
CA ALA A 343 -1.87 0.70 10.58
C ALA A 343 -1.62 1.30 11.97
N ASP A 344 -2.47 2.24 12.37
CA ASP A 344 -2.55 2.71 13.75
C ASP A 344 -3.56 1.81 14.47
N LEU A 345 -3.06 0.91 15.31
CA LEU A 345 -3.84 -0.12 16.00
C LEU A 345 -4.25 0.44 17.37
N THR A 346 -5.55 0.48 17.65
CA THR A 346 -6.09 0.94 18.93
C THR A 346 -7.04 -0.11 19.53
N HIS A 347 -6.81 -0.48 20.79
CA HIS A 347 -7.72 -1.31 21.59
C HIS A 347 -8.20 -0.48 22.77
N GLU A 348 -9.51 -0.27 22.87
CA GLU A 348 -10.17 0.45 23.96
C GLU A 348 -10.95 -0.55 24.80
N ALA A 349 -10.72 -0.56 26.11
CA ALA A 349 -11.43 -1.42 27.06
C ALA A 349 -11.94 -0.59 28.25
N SER A 350 -13.18 -0.85 28.67
CA SER A 350 -13.78 -0.24 29.84
C SER A 350 -13.94 -1.27 30.96
N TYR A 351 -13.78 -0.80 32.20
CA TYR A 351 -13.82 -1.60 33.41
C TYR A 351 -14.69 -0.93 34.46
N PHE A 352 -15.33 -1.73 35.31
CA PHE A 352 -16.05 -1.28 36.50
C PHE A 352 -15.55 -2.00 37.75
N ASP A 353 -15.62 -1.31 38.89
CA ASP A 353 -15.31 -1.89 40.21
C ASP A 353 -16.51 -2.71 40.73
N ASP A 354 -16.31 -4.00 40.99
CA ASP A 354 -17.33 -4.93 41.50
C ASP A 354 -17.30 -5.13 43.03
N GLY A 355 -16.50 -4.32 43.74
CA GLY A 355 -16.34 -4.40 45.20
C GLY A 355 -14.94 -4.82 45.63
N GLY A 356 -13.91 -4.28 44.95
CA GLY A 356 -12.50 -4.50 45.24
C GLY A 356 -11.70 -5.10 44.09
N GLU A 357 -12.35 -5.54 43.02
CA GLU A 357 -11.71 -6.03 41.79
C GLU A 357 -12.25 -5.27 40.57
N TRP A 358 -11.36 -4.94 39.63
CA TRP A 358 -11.74 -4.39 38.32
C TRP A 358 -12.25 -5.51 37.40
N LYS A 359 -13.44 -5.35 36.83
CA LYS A 359 -14.01 -6.26 35.82
C LYS A 359 -14.19 -5.53 34.50
N GLU A 360 -13.77 -6.17 33.41
CA GLU A 360 -14.00 -5.66 32.05
C GLU A 360 -15.50 -5.68 31.72
N ASP A 361 -16.02 -4.56 31.20
CA ASP A 361 -17.41 -4.41 30.73
C ASP A 361 -17.51 -4.64 29.22
N GLU A 362 -16.83 -3.77 28.47
CA GLU A 362 -16.79 -3.80 27.01
C GLU A 362 -15.41 -3.45 26.47
N HIS A 363 -15.08 -3.98 25.30
CA HIS A 363 -13.92 -3.55 24.52
C HIS A 363 -14.27 -3.35 23.06
N SER A 364 -13.46 -2.54 22.39
CA SER A 364 -13.50 -2.38 20.94
C SER A 364 -12.09 -2.20 20.37
N GLU A 365 -11.92 -2.62 19.14
CA GLU A 365 -10.69 -2.43 18.40
C GLU A 365 -10.96 -1.52 17.20
N SER A 366 -10.02 -0.61 16.94
CA SER A 366 -10.03 0.19 15.73
C SER A 366 -8.66 0.18 15.05
N ILE A 367 -8.69 0.26 13.72
CA ILE A 367 -7.48 0.38 12.91
C ILE A 367 -7.65 1.55 11.95
N THR A 368 -6.76 2.53 12.05
CA THR A 368 -6.66 3.60 11.03
C THR A 368 -5.56 3.24 10.04
N TRP A 369 -5.93 3.13 8.76
CA TRP A 369 -5.06 2.66 7.69
C TRP A 369 -4.45 3.80 6.89
N TYR A 370 -3.18 3.66 6.56
CA TYR A 370 -2.43 4.58 5.72
C TYR A 370 -1.67 3.82 4.62
N SER A 371 -1.57 4.42 3.45
CA SER A 371 -0.60 3.96 2.45
C SER A 371 0.83 4.19 2.96
N VAL A 372 1.81 3.50 2.38
CA VAL A 372 3.24 3.72 2.66
C VAL A 372 3.72 5.14 2.36
N SER A 373 2.95 5.91 1.58
CA SER A 373 3.22 7.33 1.29
C SER A 373 2.61 8.31 2.30
N GLY A 374 1.82 7.82 3.26
CA GLY A 374 1.16 8.64 4.29
C GLY A 374 -0.31 8.99 3.99
N GLN A 375 -0.84 8.67 2.81
CA GLN A 375 -2.27 8.88 2.53
C GLN A 375 -3.16 8.04 3.45
N GLU A 376 -4.05 8.68 4.20
CA GLU A 376 -5.08 8.01 5.01
C GLU A 376 -6.15 7.36 4.13
N LEU A 377 -6.41 6.07 4.37
CA LEU A 377 -7.34 5.24 3.58
C LEU A 377 -8.67 5.01 4.31
N GLY A 378 -8.69 5.24 5.63
CA GLY A 378 -9.89 5.19 6.48
C GLY A 378 -9.66 4.41 7.78
N THR A 379 -10.65 4.47 8.66
CA THR A 379 -10.66 3.77 9.95
C THR A 379 -11.75 2.69 9.94
N ALA A 380 -11.41 1.50 10.43
CA ALA A 380 -12.35 0.41 10.65
C ALA A 380 -12.40 0.10 12.14
N SER A 381 -13.61 -0.08 12.69
CA SER A 381 -13.82 -0.48 14.10
C SER A 381 -14.64 -1.76 14.17
N LYS A 382 -14.23 -2.68 15.04
CA LYS A 382 -14.86 -3.99 15.26
C LYS A 382 -14.66 -4.41 16.71
N THR A 383 -15.35 -5.45 17.15
CA THR A 383 -15.06 -6.09 18.45
C THR A 383 -13.70 -6.77 18.45
N MET A 384 -13.29 -7.35 17.31
CA MET A 384 -12.01 -8.04 17.18
C MET A 384 -11.56 -8.10 15.71
N PHE A 385 -10.29 -7.83 15.48
CA PHE A 385 -9.57 -8.16 14.25
C PHE A 385 -8.70 -9.40 14.48
N ASP A 386 -8.45 -10.14 13.42
CA ASP A 386 -7.57 -11.31 13.44
C ASP A 386 -6.35 -10.99 12.58
N LEU A 387 -5.30 -10.47 13.24
CA LEU A 387 -4.03 -10.10 12.65
C LEU A 387 -2.96 -11.15 12.99
N ASN A 388 -2.07 -11.40 12.03
CA ASN A 388 -0.99 -12.36 12.17
C ASN A 388 0.31 -11.61 12.48
N PHE A 389 0.72 -11.56 13.73
CA PHE A 389 1.88 -10.76 14.14
C PHE A 389 3.21 -11.49 13.93
N LEU A 390 4.11 -10.85 13.18
CA LEU A 390 5.54 -11.17 13.24
C LEU A 390 6.07 -10.75 14.61
N ASN A 391 6.89 -11.60 15.22
CA ASN A 391 7.48 -11.35 16.52
C ASN A 391 9.00 -11.56 16.46
N PRO A 392 9.73 -10.67 15.78
CA PRO A 392 11.17 -10.80 15.63
C PRO A 392 11.93 -10.53 16.93
N ASP A 393 11.37 -9.72 17.83
CA ASP A 393 11.99 -9.34 19.11
C ASP A 393 11.69 -10.36 20.23
N GLN A 394 10.95 -11.44 19.93
CA GLN A 394 10.51 -12.45 20.91
C GLN A 394 9.77 -11.82 22.12
N GLU A 395 9.05 -10.71 21.90
CA GLU A 395 8.24 -10.05 22.92
C GLU A 395 7.19 -11.04 23.44
N SER A 396 7.00 -11.08 24.75
CA SER A 396 5.84 -11.72 25.34
C SER A 396 4.56 -10.92 25.07
N LEU A 397 3.39 -11.54 25.21
CA LEU A 397 2.11 -10.87 25.00
C LEU A 397 1.95 -9.59 25.84
N ALA A 398 2.43 -9.61 27.09
CA ALA A 398 2.47 -8.42 27.95
C ALA A 398 3.33 -7.30 27.36
N GLN A 399 4.58 -7.60 26.98
CA GLN A 399 5.49 -6.61 26.36
C GLN A 399 4.94 -6.04 25.05
N MET A 400 4.13 -6.80 24.32
CA MET A 400 3.52 -6.31 23.08
C MET A 400 2.50 -5.18 23.30
N TRP A 401 1.81 -5.16 24.45
CA TRP A 401 0.61 -4.32 24.65
C TRP A 401 0.57 -3.57 25.98
N GLU A 402 0.88 -4.20 27.11
CA GLU A 402 0.71 -3.58 28.45
C GLU A 402 1.48 -2.26 28.58
N ASP A 403 2.71 -2.21 28.07
CA ASP A 403 3.59 -1.02 28.10
C ASP A 403 3.06 0.15 27.24
N TYR A 404 2.04 -0.08 26.40
CA TYR A 404 1.45 0.89 25.48
C TYR A 404 0.02 1.29 25.87
N GLY A 405 -0.39 1.01 27.12
CA GLY A 405 -1.71 1.31 27.65
C GLY A 405 -1.77 2.62 28.45
N GLU A 406 -2.73 3.48 28.12
CA GLU A 406 -3.07 4.66 28.92
C GLU A 406 -4.45 4.47 29.59
N SER A 407 -4.53 4.64 30.91
CA SER A 407 -5.77 4.50 31.68
C SER A 407 -6.31 5.84 32.19
N GLU A 408 -7.61 6.05 32.07
CA GLU A 408 -8.35 7.13 32.72
C GLU A 408 -9.37 6.55 33.70
N THR A 409 -9.32 6.96 34.96
CA THR A 409 -10.24 6.49 36.01
C THR A 409 -11.19 7.61 36.41
N GLU A 410 -12.49 7.33 36.35
CA GLU A 410 -13.53 8.21 36.87
C GLU A 410 -13.93 7.78 38.30
N GLY A 411 -13.82 8.72 39.25
CA GLY A 411 -14.06 8.46 40.67
C GLY A 411 -15.54 8.28 41.03
N TYR A 412 -15.79 7.84 42.26
CA TYR A 412 -17.13 7.56 42.79
C TYR A 412 -18.07 8.79 42.78
N TYR A 413 -19.14 8.74 41.97
CA TYR A 413 -20.21 9.75 41.92
C TYR A 413 -21.52 9.32 42.61
N GLY A 414 -21.45 8.55 43.70
CA GLY A 414 -22.61 8.22 44.54
C GLY A 414 -22.85 6.73 44.68
N ASN A 415 -23.99 6.23 44.18
CA ASN A 415 -24.34 4.80 44.22
C ASN A 415 -23.76 4.00 43.03
N GLU A 416 -23.09 4.68 42.10
CA GLU A 416 -22.40 4.09 40.95
C GLU A 416 -20.93 3.88 41.32
N GLY A 417 -20.39 2.69 41.04
CA GLY A 417 -18.99 2.33 41.29
C GLY A 417 -18.04 3.10 40.37
N ALA A 418 -16.74 3.08 40.69
CA ALA A 418 -15.72 3.68 39.84
C ALA A 418 -15.64 2.95 38.48
N THR A 419 -15.32 3.71 37.43
CA THR A 419 -15.07 3.19 36.09
C THR A 419 -13.65 3.53 35.65
N LYS A 420 -13.04 2.65 34.86
CA LYS A 420 -11.70 2.83 34.31
C LYS A 420 -11.76 2.53 32.81
N ASN A 421 -11.27 3.44 31.98
CA ASN A 421 -11.13 3.23 30.54
C ASN A 421 -9.64 3.14 30.22
N THR A 422 -9.24 2.09 29.51
CA THR A 422 -7.84 1.90 29.09
C THR A 422 -7.76 1.85 27.58
N THR A 423 -6.83 2.62 27.00
CA THR A 423 -6.55 2.66 25.56
C THR A 423 -5.14 2.18 25.30
N TYR A 424 -5.00 1.11 24.51
CA TYR A 424 -3.71 0.61 24.03
C TYR A 424 -3.53 1.02 22.57
N ALA A 425 -2.41 1.67 22.24
CA ALA A 425 -2.17 2.16 20.89
C ALA A 425 -0.76 1.83 20.39
N ARG A 426 -0.65 1.24 19.19
CA ARG A 426 0.64 0.93 18.57
C ARG A 426 0.57 0.97 17.06
N TYR A 427 1.63 1.47 16.41
CA TYR A 427 1.72 1.44 14.94
C TYR A 427 2.26 0.10 14.46
N ALA A 428 1.78 -0.35 13.31
CA ALA A 428 2.25 -1.55 12.64
C ALA A 428 2.43 -1.33 11.12
N LEU A 429 3.36 -2.07 10.53
CA LEU A 429 3.36 -2.34 9.09
C LEU A 429 2.53 -3.61 8.85
N VAL A 430 1.47 -3.51 8.06
CA VAL A 430 0.67 -4.66 7.64
C VAL A 430 0.90 -4.91 6.16
N ALA A 431 1.09 -6.18 5.81
CA ALA A 431 1.31 -6.59 4.43
C ALA A 431 0.56 -7.86 4.06
N TRP A 432 0.17 -7.94 2.79
CA TRP A 432 -0.44 -9.14 2.22
C TRP A 432 -0.15 -9.28 0.73
N PRO A 433 -0.21 -10.50 0.17
CA PRO A 433 -0.05 -10.73 -1.26
C PRO A 433 -1.07 -9.95 -2.10
N VAL A 434 -0.65 -9.43 -3.26
CA VAL A 434 -1.54 -8.72 -4.21
C VAL A 434 -2.73 -9.59 -4.64
N SER A 435 -2.56 -10.93 -4.69
CA SER A 435 -3.64 -11.89 -4.96
C SER A 435 -4.78 -11.82 -3.94
N ASN A 436 -4.50 -11.41 -2.71
CA ASN A 436 -5.46 -11.28 -1.62
C ASN A 436 -5.89 -9.81 -1.40
N GLY A 437 -5.36 -8.88 -2.21
CA GLY A 437 -5.51 -7.45 -2.00
C GLY A 437 -6.95 -6.97 -1.88
N VAL A 438 -7.83 -7.44 -2.76
CA VAL A 438 -9.24 -7.04 -2.77
C VAL A 438 -9.97 -7.57 -1.52
N GLU A 439 -9.80 -8.86 -1.21
CA GLU A 439 -10.44 -9.51 -0.07
C GLU A 439 -9.98 -8.89 1.26
N ASN A 440 -8.67 -8.70 1.44
CA ASN A 440 -8.13 -8.11 2.66
C ASN A 440 -8.51 -6.64 2.79
N THR A 441 -8.48 -5.86 1.70
CA THR A 441 -8.90 -4.45 1.76
C THR A 441 -10.37 -4.31 2.15
N LEU A 442 -11.25 -5.20 1.66
CA LEU A 442 -12.65 -5.26 2.10
C LEU A 442 -12.79 -5.69 3.55
N LYS A 443 -12.03 -6.71 3.98
CA LYS A 443 -12.09 -7.25 5.34
C LYS A 443 -11.60 -6.23 6.36
N PHE A 444 -10.51 -5.52 6.08
CA PHE A 444 -9.77 -4.74 7.07
C PHE A 444 -9.91 -3.23 6.92
N ILE A 445 -10.05 -2.70 5.71
CA ILE A 445 -10.05 -1.26 5.44
C ILE A 445 -11.48 -0.78 5.17
N ASN A 446 -11.90 -0.79 3.91
CA ASN A 446 -13.26 -0.46 3.48
C ASN A 446 -13.44 -0.78 1.98
N ALA A 447 -14.70 -0.76 1.53
CA ALA A 447 -15.05 -1.00 0.14
C ALA A 447 -14.55 0.08 -0.84
N SER A 448 -14.35 1.32 -0.40
CA SER A 448 -13.84 2.39 -1.26
C SER A 448 -12.38 2.14 -1.63
N ALA A 449 -11.54 1.84 -0.65
CA ALA A 449 -10.14 1.47 -0.88
C ALA A 449 -10.02 0.22 -1.75
N ALA A 450 -10.93 -0.76 -1.58
CA ALA A 450 -10.93 -1.98 -2.40
C ALA A 450 -11.25 -1.70 -3.88
N ILE A 451 -12.05 -0.66 -4.17
CA ILE A 451 -12.31 -0.20 -5.54
C ILE A 451 -11.03 0.32 -6.20
N ASP A 452 -10.23 1.12 -5.49
CA ASP A 452 -8.97 1.65 -6.02
C ASP A 452 -7.99 0.51 -6.34
N ILE A 453 -7.90 -0.51 -5.48
CA ILE A 453 -7.12 -1.73 -5.75
C ILE A 453 -7.62 -2.46 -6.99
N LEU A 454 -8.95 -2.63 -7.12
CA LEU A 454 -9.56 -3.27 -8.29
C LEU A 454 -9.29 -2.51 -9.60
N GLN A 455 -9.29 -1.18 -9.57
CA GLN A 455 -8.99 -0.35 -10.74
C GLN A 455 -7.53 -0.46 -11.18
N ALA A 456 -6.60 -0.61 -10.23
CA ALA A 456 -5.19 -0.75 -10.53
C ALA A 456 -4.81 -2.13 -11.12
N GLN A 457 -5.66 -3.14 -10.96
CA GLN A 457 -5.40 -4.49 -11.45
C GLN A 457 -5.77 -4.66 -12.93
N LYS A 458 -4.81 -5.12 -13.74
CA LYS A 458 -5.05 -5.45 -15.16
C LYS A 458 -6.00 -6.64 -15.36
N HIS A 459 -5.95 -7.61 -14.44
CA HIS A 459 -6.81 -8.79 -14.45
C HIS A 459 -7.35 -9.02 -13.05
N VAL A 460 -8.68 -9.05 -12.92
CA VAL A 460 -9.35 -9.35 -11.65
C VAL A 460 -9.90 -10.77 -11.72
N PRO A 461 -9.51 -11.68 -10.81
CA PRO A 461 -10.06 -13.02 -10.79
C PRO A 461 -11.56 -12.99 -10.45
N PRO A 462 -12.40 -13.83 -11.10
CA PRO A 462 -13.85 -13.81 -10.90
C PRO A 462 -14.28 -13.94 -9.43
N GLU A 463 -13.55 -14.71 -8.63
CA GLU A 463 -13.89 -14.93 -7.21
C GLU A 463 -13.62 -13.71 -6.32
N ALA A 464 -12.57 -12.94 -6.61
CA ALA A 464 -12.35 -11.66 -5.94
C ALA A 464 -13.49 -10.67 -6.24
N LEU A 465 -13.99 -10.67 -7.48
CA LEU A 465 -15.13 -9.84 -7.85
C LEU A 465 -16.43 -10.30 -7.19
N ARG A 466 -16.67 -11.61 -7.07
CA ARG A 466 -17.84 -12.14 -6.35
C ARG A 466 -17.79 -11.79 -4.87
N SER A 467 -16.64 -11.94 -4.22
CA SER A 467 -16.44 -11.53 -2.83
C SER A 467 -16.71 -10.04 -2.64
N PHE A 468 -16.16 -9.21 -3.54
CA PHE A 468 -16.42 -7.77 -3.55
C PHE A 468 -17.91 -7.44 -3.71
N ILE A 469 -18.58 -8.07 -4.69
CA ILE A 469 -20.02 -7.86 -4.94
C ILE A 469 -20.85 -8.18 -3.70
N ASN A 470 -20.55 -9.29 -3.01
CA ASN A 470 -21.23 -9.65 -1.77
C ASN A 470 -20.98 -8.62 -0.66
N ALA A 471 -19.75 -8.11 -0.54
CA ALA A 471 -19.41 -7.11 0.47
C ALA A 471 -20.10 -5.76 0.23
N VAL A 472 -20.30 -5.35 -1.02
CA VAL A 472 -20.98 -4.08 -1.35
C VAL A 472 -22.49 -4.18 -1.46
N ALA A 473 -23.07 -5.39 -1.48
CA ALA A 473 -24.50 -5.66 -1.66
C ALA A 473 -25.42 -5.13 -0.53
N GLY A 474 -24.87 -4.45 0.48
CA GLY A 474 -25.62 -3.68 1.49
C GLY A 474 -25.68 -2.17 1.24
N SER A 475 -24.95 -1.62 0.25
CA SER A 475 -24.83 -0.18 0.03
C SER A 475 -25.05 0.23 -1.44
N THR A 476 -26.15 0.92 -1.71
CA THR A 476 -26.48 1.45 -3.04
C THR A 476 -25.36 2.35 -3.61
N SER A 477 -24.73 3.18 -2.78
CA SER A 477 -23.66 4.08 -3.22
C SER A 477 -22.41 3.30 -3.65
N LEU A 478 -22.03 2.26 -2.91
CA LEU A 478 -20.89 1.41 -3.26
C LEU A 478 -21.15 0.56 -4.50
N VAL A 479 -22.37 0.05 -4.68
CA VAL A 479 -22.77 -0.68 -5.90
C VAL A 479 -22.73 0.25 -7.13
N ASN A 480 -23.19 1.50 -7.01
CA ASN A 480 -23.09 2.48 -8.07
C ASN A 480 -21.65 2.87 -8.39
N LEU A 481 -20.82 3.04 -7.35
CA LEU A 481 -19.41 3.32 -7.52
C LEU A 481 -18.76 2.17 -8.28
N PHE A 482 -18.93 0.93 -7.82
CA PHE A 482 -18.46 -0.28 -8.52
C PHE A 482 -18.79 -0.32 -10.01
N PHE A 483 -20.06 -0.07 -10.39
CA PHE A 483 -20.44 -0.07 -11.80
C PHE A 483 -19.77 1.06 -12.60
N THR A 484 -19.64 2.25 -12.01
CA THR A 484 -19.10 3.42 -12.71
C THR A 484 -17.57 3.43 -12.78
N THR A 485 -16.87 2.93 -11.76
CA THR A 485 -15.40 3.00 -11.65
C THR A 485 -14.69 1.70 -12.01
N VAL A 486 -15.25 0.54 -11.64
CA VAL A 486 -14.59 -0.77 -11.86
C VAL A 486 -15.09 -1.41 -13.16
N CYS A 487 -16.41 -1.63 -13.28
CA CYS A 487 -16.96 -2.37 -14.43
C CYS A 487 -16.75 -1.67 -15.78
N SER A 488 -16.64 -0.35 -15.79
CA SER A 488 -16.33 0.43 -17.00
C SER A 488 -15.01 0.03 -17.65
N ASN A 489 -14.03 -0.45 -16.87
CA ASN A 489 -12.67 -0.75 -17.31
C ASN A 489 -12.41 -2.26 -17.53
N VAL A 490 -13.38 -3.13 -17.25
CA VAL A 490 -13.22 -4.58 -17.43
C VAL A 490 -13.43 -4.96 -18.90
N GLU A 491 -12.42 -5.56 -19.54
CA GLU A 491 -12.50 -5.96 -20.96
C GLU A 491 -13.49 -7.10 -21.23
N ASN A 492 -13.53 -8.14 -20.38
CA ASN A 492 -14.44 -9.29 -20.53
C ASN A 492 -15.43 -9.39 -19.36
N LYS A 493 -16.71 -9.15 -19.65
CA LYS A 493 -17.78 -9.06 -18.64
C LYS A 493 -18.67 -10.31 -18.57
N ASN A 494 -18.49 -11.29 -19.46
CA ASN A 494 -19.36 -12.48 -19.56
C ASN A 494 -19.39 -13.31 -18.27
N ASN A 495 -18.24 -13.47 -17.61
CA ASN A 495 -18.13 -14.24 -16.36
C ASN A 495 -18.83 -13.57 -15.16
N LEU A 496 -19.24 -12.31 -15.32
CA LEU A 496 -19.83 -11.50 -14.26
C LEU A 496 -21.35 -11.42 -14.35
N VAL A 497 -21.94 -11.91 -15.44
CA VAL A 497 -23.39 -11.91 -15.67
C VAL A 497 -24.19 -12.41 -14.45
N PRO A 498 -23.86 -13.57 -13.83
CA PRO A 498 -24.63 -14.04 -12.67
C PRO A 498 -24.62 -13.07 -11.50
N ALA A 499 -23.48 -12.40 -11.27
CA ALA A 499 -23.32 -11.47 -10.16
C ALA A 499 -24.03 -10.13 -10.43
N PHE A 500 -23.99 -9.64 -11.68
CA PHE A 500 -24.75 -8.47 -12.10
C PHE A 500 -26.26 -8.70 -12.01
N VAL A 501 -26.75 -9.87 -12.43
CA VAL A 501 -28.16 -10.24 -12.30
C VAL A 501 -28.58 -10.33 -10.84
N ALA A 502 -27.73 -10.89 -9.96
CA ALA A 502 -28.01 -10.94 -8.53
C ALA A 502 -28.15 -9.53 -7.93
N LEU A 503 -27.19 -8.63 -8.17
CA LEU A 503 -27.26 -7.22 -7.73
C LEU A 503 -28.51 -6.52 -8.27
N ALA A 504 -28.77 -6.67 -9.57
CA ALA A 504 -29.93 -6.11 -10.23
C ALA A 504 -31.25 -6.63 -9.66
N ARG A 505 -31.30 -7.85 -9.12
CA ARG A 505 -32.49 -8.40 -8.46
C ARG A 505 -32.64 -7.89 -7.03
N THR A 506 -31.55 -7.77 -6.27
CA THR A 506 -31.54 -7.29 -4.87
C THR A 506 -31.98 -5.83 -4.73
N TYR A 507 -31.50 -4.94 -5.61
CA TYR A 507 -31.76 -3.51 -5.50
C TYR A 507 -32.93 -3.02 -6.35
N LYS A 508 -33.47 -1.83 -6.01
CA LYS A 508 -34.40 -1.13 -6.90
C LYS A 508 -33.67 -0.68 -8.15
N TRP A 509 -34.34 -0.78 -9.29
CA TRP A 509 -33.72 -0.42 -10.56
C TRP A 509 -33.44 1.09 -10.67
N ASP A 510 -34.24 1.94 -10.02
CA ASP A 510 -33.96 3.38 -9.90
C ASP A 510 -32.62 3.69 -9.26
N ASP A 511 -32.19 2.83 -8.34
CA ASP A 511 -31.00 3.05 -7.55
C ASP A 511 -29.73 2.70 -8.32
N ILE A 512 -29.74 1.63 -9.12
CA ILE A 512 -28.50 1.07 -9.73
C ILE A 512 -28.58 0.83 -11.25
N GLY A 513 -29.77 0.85 -11.83
CA GLY A 513 -30.01 0.38 -13.21
C GLY A 513 -29.29 1.21 -14.27
N ILE A 514 -29.22 2.54 -14.09
CA ILE A 514 -28.51 3.42 -15.02
C ILE A 514 -27.00 3.15 -14.98
N ALA A 515 -26.43 2.99 -13.79
CA ALA A 515 -25.00 2.72 -13.62
C ALA A 515 -24.62 1.37 -14.24
N LEU A 516 -25.39 0.32 -13.94
CA LEU A 516 -25.21 -1.02 -14.54
C LEU A 516 -25.26 -0.94 -16.07
N MET A 517 -26.34 -0.40 -16.65
CA MET A 517 -26.50 -0.36 -18.11
C MET A 517 -25.44 0.51 -18.79
N SER A 518 -24.98 1.58 -18.14
CA SER A 518 -23.93 2.45 -18.68
C SER A 518 -22.57 1.75 -18.65
N SER A 519 -22.28 0.98 -17.58
CA SER A 519 -21.06 0.19 -17.48
C SER A 519 -20.94 -0.89 -18.56
N LEU A 520 -22.07 -1.33 -19.13
CA LEU A 520 -22.12 -2.36 -20.15
C LEU A 520 -21.98 -1.80 -21.58
N ARG A 521 -21.97 -0.47 -21.78
CA ARG A 521 -21.75 0.10 -23.11
C ARG A 521 -20.29 -0.05 -23.53
N SER A 522 -20.05 -0.51 -24.75
CA SER A 522 -18.72 -0.46 -25.36
C SER A 522 -18.29 1.00 -25.52
N THR A 523 -17.05 1.32 -25.11
CA THR A 523 -16.44 2.67 -25.22
C THR A 523 -16.11 3.08 -26.67
N ALA A 524 -16.51 2.30 -27.67
CA ALA A 524 -16.33 2.64 -29.08
C ALA A 524 -17.41 3.63 -29.58
N ALA A 525 -17.50 4.82 -28.98
CA ALA A 525 -18.34 5.90 -29.52
C ALA A 525 -17.92 7.28 -29.03
N ASP A 526 -16.68 7.70 -29.31
CA ASP A 526 -16.39 9.15 -29.36
C ASP A 526 -15.25 9.54 -30.32
N THR A 527 -15.25 8.97 -31.54
CA THR A 527 -14.47 9.56 -32.64
C THR A 527 -15.38 9.88 -33.82
N SER A 528 -15.54 11.18 -34.07
CA SER A 528 -16.04 11.68 -35.34
C SER A 528 -15.16 11.14 -36.48
N TYR A 529 -15.80 10.58 -37.50
CA TYR A 529 -15.21 10.05 -38.73
C TYR A 529 -14.35 8.77 -38.60
N GLY A 530 -14.89 7.65 -39.10
CA GLY A 530 -14.09 6.53 -39.61
C GLY A 530 -14.61 5.15 -39.19
N PHE A 531 -15.02 4.37 -40.19
CA PHE A 531 -15.29 2.93 -40.16
C PHE A 531 -14.69 2.17 -38.95
N VAL A 532 -15.53 1.78 -37.99
CA VAL A 532 -15.17 0.79 -36.98
C VAL A 532 -15.37 -0.60 -37.58
N ARG A 533 -14.33 -1.43 -37.54
CA ARG A 533 -14.41 -2.86 -37.88
C ARG A 533 -15.48 -3.52 -36.99
N MET A 534 -16.42 -4.22 -37.63
CA MET A 534 -17.26 -5.22 -36.97
C MET A 534 -16.39 -6.17 -36.14
N GLY A 535 -16.55 -6.11 -34.82
CA GLY A 535 -15.87 -6.97 -33.86
C GLY A 535 -16.79 -7.13 -32.65
N GLU A 536 -17.41 -8.30 -32.58
CA GLU A 536 -18.07 -8.94 -31.44
C GLU A 536 -19.14 -8.13 -30.67
N VAL A 537 -20.40 -8.53 -30.91
CA VAL A 537 -21.59 -8.27 -30.08
C VAL A 537 -21.24 -8.35 -28.60
N ASN A 538 -21.70 -7.40 -27.78
CA ASN A 538 -21.46 -7.47 -26.34
C ASN A 538 -22.45 -8.47 -25.69
N ASP A 539 -22.18 -9.77 -25.86
CA ASP A 539 -23.01 -10.91 -25.40
C ASP A 539 -23.41 -10.79 -23.91
N THR A 540 -22.58 -10.14 -23.09
CA THR A 540 -22.85 -9.84 -21.69
C THR A 540 -24.16 -9.05 -21.49
N SER A 541 -24.34 -7.94 -22.23
CA SER A 541 -25.51 -7.06 -22.12
C SER A 541 -26.79 -7.82 -22.45
N MET A 542 -26.73 -8.67 -23.48
CA MET A 542 -27.81 -9.53 -23.92
C MET A 542 -28.17 -10.57 -22.86
N MET A 543 -27.17 -11.25 -22.28
CA MET A 543 -27.40 -12.27 -21.25
C MET A 543 -28.05 -11.70 -19.99
N ILE A 544 -27.58 -10.53 -19.50
CA ILE A 544 -28.16 -9.86 -18.33
C ILE A 544 -29.61 -9.46 -18.61
N THR A 545 -29.83 -8.88 -19.78
CA THR A 545 -31.16 -8.43 -20.20
C THR A 545 -32.17 -9.56 -20.19
N LEU A 546 -31.84 -10.69 -20.83
CA LEU A 546 -32.72 -11.85 -20.91
C LEU A 546 -33.03 -12.42 -19.54
N GLN A 547 -32.04 -12.43 -18.64
CA GLN A 547 -32.23 -12.90 -17.26
C GLN A 547 -32.99 -11.92 -16.37
N LEU A 548 -33.22 -10.67 -16.79
CA LEU A 548 -33.95 -9.64 -16.02
C LEU A 548 -35.27 -9.19 -16.67
N ALA A 549 -35.69 -9.85 -17.75
CA ALA A 549 -36.87 -9.46 -18.53
C ALA A 549 -38.15 -9.40 -17.67
N ASP A 550 -38.35 -10.38 -16.79
CA ASP A 550 -39.46 -10.42 -15.83
C ASP A 550 -39.49 -9.17 -14.93
N LYS A 551 -38.31 -8.68 -14.52
CA LYS A 551 -38.18 -7.47 -13.69
C LYS A 551 -38.47 -6.21 -14.51
N PHE A 552 -38.04 -6.15 -15.77
CA PHE A 552 -38.32 -5.02 -16.66
C PHE A 552 -39.80 -4.92 -17.04
N GLU A 553 -40.50 -6.05 -17.19
CA GLU A 553 -41.93 -6.04 -17.46
C GLU A 553 -42.77 -5.45 -16.31
N GLN A 554 -42.28 -5.56 -15.08
CA GLN A 554 -42.94 -5.05 -13.88
C GLN A 554 -42.56 -3.61 -13.54
N MET A 555 -41.63 -3.01 -14.29
CA MET A 555 -41.04 -1.72 -14.00
C MET A 555 -41.90 -0.55 -14.53
N ASP A 556 -41.78 0.65 -13.93
CA ASP A 556 -42.38 1.85 -14.51
C ASP A 556 -41.83 2.05 -15.93
N PRO A 557 -42.70 2.05 -16.96
CA PRO A 557 -42.24 2.12 -18.34
C PRO A 557 -41.45 3.39 -18.67
N SER A 558 -41.60 4.47 -17.91
CA SER A 558 -40.84 5.72 -18.08
C SER A 558 -39.33 5.53 -17.95
N LEU A 559 -38.91 4.53 -17.17
CA LEU A 559 -37.52 4.26 -16.82
C LEU A 559 -36.86 3.21 -17.73
N LEU A 560 -37.62 2.59 -18.65
CA LEU A 560 -37.12 1.54 -19.54
C LEU A 560 -36.22 2.07 -20.67
N ARG A 561 -36.10 3.39 -20.86
CA ARG A 561 -35.33 3.99 -21.97
C ARG A 561 -33.86 3.50 -22.07
N PRO A 562 -33.08 3.40 -20.97
CA PRO A 562 -31.70 2.89 -21.07
C PRO A 562 -31.66 1.42 -21.51
N VAL A 563 -32.64 0.63 -21.07
CA VAL A 563 -32.79 -0.80 -21.37
C VAL A 563 -33.15 -0.99 -22.85
N THR A 564 -34.15 -0.24 -23.34
CA THR A 564 -34.57 -0.30 -24.75
C THR A 564 -33.52 0.22 -25.72
N ASN A 565 -32.70 1.21 -25.32
CA ASN A 565 -31.57 1.65 -26.14
C ASN A 565 -30.53 0.55 -26.35
N VAL A 566 -30.23 -0.24 -25.32
CA VAL A 566 -29.34 -1.40 -25.46
C VAL A 566 -29.94 -2.44 -26.40
N PHE A 567 -31.27 -2.64 -26.37
CA PHE A 567 -31.94 -3.54 -27.33
C PHE A 567 -31.72 -3.07 -28.76
N VAL A 568 -31.95 -1.78 -29.04
CA VAL A 568 -31.81 -1.23 -30.39
C VAL A 568 -30.36 -1.30 -30.90
N GLN A 569 -29.37 -1.11 -30.01
CA GLN A 569 -27.94 -1.10 -30.38
C GLN A 569 -27.34 -2.51 -30.56
N GLU A 570 -27.66 -3.46 -29.69
CA GLU A 570 -27.05 -4.80 -29.68
C GLU A 570 -27.74 -5.81 -30.61
N LEU A 571 -28.98 -5.54 -31.04
CA LEU A 571 -29.83 -6.49 -31.79
C LEU A 571 -29.73 -6.36 -33.31
N GLY A 572 -28.67 -5.79 -33.89
CA GLY A 572 -28.52 -5.72 -35.35
C GLY A 572 -28.83 -7.05 -36.06
N ASP A 573 -28.45 -8.18 -35.44
CA ASP A 573 -28.36 -9.50 -36.08
C ASP A 573 -29.32 -10.60 -35.54
N ILE A 574 -30.15 -10.35 -34.52
CA ILE A 574 -31.05 -11.40 -33.97
C ILE A 574 -32.37 -11.48 -34.76
N ASP A 575 -32.59 -12.61 -35.43
CA ASP A 575 -33.82 -12.91 -36.19
C ASP A 575 -35.07 -13.02 -35.30
N ALA A 576 -36.23 -12.64 -35.84
CA ALA A 576 -37.54 -12.73 -35.20
C ALA A 576 -37.97 -14.17 -34.86
N SER A 577 -37.32 -15.17 -35.48
CA SER A 577 -37.50 -16.59 -35.17
C SER A 577 -36.80 -17.06 -33.88
N ASN A 578 -35.99 -16.21 -33.26
CA ASN A 578 -35.23 -16.55 -32.06
C ASN A 578 -36.08 -16.37 -30.80
N ASP A 579 -36.10 -17.36 -29.91
CA ASP A 579 -36.84 -17.28 -28.63
C ASP A 579 -36.42 -16.07 -27.77
N LYS A 580 -35.17 -15.62 -27.90
CA LYS A 580 -34.66 -14.40 -27.24
C LYS A 580 -35.36 -13.13 -27.74
N PHE A 581 -35.78 -13.10 -29.01
CA PHE A 581 -36.49 -11.96 -29.59
C PHE A 581 -37.86 -11.76 -28.95
N ALA A 582 -38.58 -12.84 -28.66
CA ALA A 582 -39.91 -12.77 -28.04
C ALA A 582 -39.87 -12.11 -26.65
N VAL A 583 -38.87 -12.46 -25.84
CA VAL A 583 -38.65 -11.86 -24.51
C VAL A 583 -38.39 -10.36 -24.60
N LEU A 584 -37.54 -9.94 -25.53
CA LEU A 584 -37.20 -8.53 -25.73
C LEU A 584 -38.38 -7.74 -26.31
N ALA A 585 -39.15 -8.36 -27.21
CA ALA A 585 -40.35 -7.77 -27.79
C ALA A 585 -41.42 -7.48 -26.72
N ALA A 586 -41.56 -8.34 -25.71
CA ALA A 586 -42.50 -8.12 -24.60
C ALA A 586 -42.16 -6.85 -23.80
N VAL A 587 -40.90 -6.67 -23.41
CA VAL A 587 -40.42 -5.45 -22.72
C VAL A 587 -40.56 -4.22 -23.62
N ALA A 588 -40.21 -4.34 -24.91
CA ALA A 588 -40.36 -3.25 -25.87
C ALA A 588 -41.82 -2.83 -26.06
N ALA A 589 -42.76 -3.78 -26.08
CA ALA A 589 -44.20 -3.50 -26.23
C ALA A 589 -44.74 -2.63 -25.09
N ILE A 590 -44.27 -2.87 -23.86
CA ILE A 590 -44.63 -2.05 -22.68
C ILE A 590 -44.16 -0.62 -22.86
N ARG A 591 -42.90 -0.41 -23.29
CA ARG A 591 -42.34 0.92 -23.56
C ARG A 591 -43.04 1.61 -24.74
N ILE A 592 -43.32 0.89 -25.83
CA ILE A 592 -44.06 1.40 -26.99
C ILE A 592 -45.43 1.93 -26.56
N LYS A 593 -46.20 1.15 -25.79
CA LYS A 593 -47.52 1.57 -25.30
C LYS A 593 -47.44 2.83 -24.44
N TRP A 594 -46.43 2.91 -23.57
CA TRP A 594 -46.20 4.12 -22.77
C TRP A 594 -45.84 5.33 -23.63
N LEU A 595 -44.91 5.18 -24.59
CA LEU A 595 -44.51 6.24 -25.52
C LEU A 595 -45.70 6.76 -26.32
N GLN A 596 -46.57 5.87 -26.84
CA GLN A 596 -47.80 6.25 -27.55
C GLN A 596 -48.71 7.11 -26.67
N ASN A 597 -48.94 6.71 -25.43
CA ASN A 597 -49.77 7.48 -24.48
C ASN A 597 -49.15 8.85 -24.16
N GLN A 598 -47.83 8.92 -23.93
CA GLN A 598 -47.14 10.17 -23.63
C GLN A 598 -47.14 11.13 -24.83
N ILE A 599 -46.87 10.62 -26.03
CA ILE A 599 -46.94 11.39 -27.28
C ILE A 599 -48.36 11.93 -27.47
N GLN A 600 -49.41 11.13 -27.26
CA GLN A 600 -50.78 11.60 -27.39
C GLN A 600 -51.11 12.76 -26.43
N VAL A 601 -50.53 12.76 -25.23
CA VAL A 601 -50.70 13.85 -24.26
C VAL A 601 -49.92 15.11 -24.66
N MET A 602 -48.69 14.93 -25.14
CA MET A 602 -47.74 16.03 -25.46
C MET A 602 -47.92 16.63 -26.86
N ASP A 603 -48.46 15.88 -27.83
CA ASP A 603 -48.65 16.30 -29.23
C ASP A 603 -49.89 17.18 -29.39
N LYS A 604 -49.91 18.27 -28.62
CA LYS A 604 -50.95 19.30 -28.62
C LYS A 604 -50.37 20.64 -29.05
N PRO A 605 -51.15 21.50 -29.72
CA PRO A 605 -50.72 22.86 -30.05
C PRO A 605 -50.41 23.66 -28.78
N PHE A 606 -49.55 24.66 -28.92
CA PHE A 606 -49.16 25.54 -27.81
C PHE A 606 -50.38 26.18 -27.14
N THR A 607 -50.45 26.08 -25.81
CA THR A 607 -51.39 26.83 -24.97
C THR A 607 -50.63 27.50 -23.82
N TRP A 608 -51.18 28.61 -23.32
CA TRP A 608 -50.71 29.26 -22.10
C TRP A 608 -51.25 28.59 -20.83
N GLU A 609 -52.11 27.58 -20.99
CA GLU A 609 -52.64 26.80 -19.89
C GLU A 609 -51.61 25.77 -19.44
N MET A 610 -51.34 25.73 -18.13
CA MET A 610 -50.52 24.70 -17.50
C MET A 610 -51.43 23.91 -16.56
N PRO A 611 -52.22 22.93 -17.06
CA PRO A 611 -53.33 22.33 -16.31
C PRO A 611 -52.92 21.66 -14.99
N ASN A 612 -51.67 21.20 -14.94
CA ASN A 612 -51.07 20.52 -13.80
C ASN A 612 -50.21 21.46 -12.93
N ALA A 613 -50.21 22.78 -13.17
CA ALA A 613 -49.46 23.72 -12.37
C ALA A 613 -49.86 23.63 -10.89
N VAL A 614 -48.87 23.57 -10.00
CA VAL A 614 -49.09 23.53 -8.55
C VAL A 614 -48.51 24.80 -7.94
N PHE A 615 -49.33 25.55 -7.19
CA PHE A 615 -48.90 26.77 -6.53
C PHE A 615 -49.59 26.92 -5.16
N PRO A 616 -48.88 27.36 -4.09
CA PRO A 616 -49.47 27.46 -2.76
C PRO A 616 -50.70 28.37 -2.65
N ASP A 617 -50.69 29.48 -3.39
CA ASP A 617 -51.84 30.40 -3.50
C ASP A 617 -52.82 29.93 -4.59
N GLY A 618 -54.09 29.75 -4.20
CA GLY A 618 -55.13 29.22 -5.08
C GLY A 618 -55.47 30.11 -6.28
N HIS A 619 -55.32 31.44 -6.16
CA HIS A 619 -55.59 32.37 -7.26
C HIS A 619 -54.46 32.33 -8.30
N ILE A 620 -53.21 32.33 -7.82
CA ILE A 620 -52.04 32.19 -8.70
C ILE A 620 -52.07 30.81 -9.38
N GLN A 621 -52.44 29.74 -8.65
CA GLN A 621 -52.60 28.41 -9.25
C GLN A 621 -53.68 28.42 -10.35
N ALA A 622 -54.84 29.02 -10.09
CA ALA A 622 -55.91 29.14 -11.08
C ALA A 622 -55.46 29.94 -12.31
N PHE A 623 -54.71 31.04 -12.12
CA PHE A 623 -54.10 31.78 -13.21
C PHE A 623 -53.15 30.91 -14.04
N LEU A 624 -52.25 30.16 -13.40
CA LEU A 624 -51.30 29.29 -14.09
C LEU A 624 -52.01 28.22 -14.93
N ARG A 625 -53.11 27.67 -14.43
CA ARG A 625 -53.94 26.69 -15.13
C ARG A 625 -54.86 27.31 -16.20
N GLY A 626 -55.12 28.61 -16.14
CA GLY A 626 -55.99 29.33 -17.08
C GLY A 626 -55.27 29.85 -18.35
N PRO A 627 -56.00 30.52 -19.26
CA PRO A 627 -55.45 30.97 -20.55
C PRO A 627 -54.69 32.30 -20.48
N GLU A 628 -54.85 33.06 -19.40
CA GLU A 628 -54.24 34.38 -19.18
C GLU A 628 -52.71 34.31 -19.20
N VAL A 629 -52.06 35.26 -19.87
CA VAL A 629 -50.59 35.27 -20.05
C VAL A 629 -49.86 35.90 -18.86
N SER A 630 -50.48 36.90 -18.24
CA SER A 630 -49.89 37.65 -17.13
C SER A 630 -50.94 38.02 -16.09
N MET A 631 -50.56 38.04 -14.81
CA MET A 631 -51.38 38.59 -13.73
C MET A 631 -50.55 39.49 -12.83
N LYS A 632 -51.22 40.43 -12.15
CA LYS A 632 -50.64 41.16 -11.01
C LYS A 632 -51.19 40.57 -9.72
N THR A 633 -50.36 40.47 -8.69
CA THR A 633 -50.78 39.96 -7.37
C THR A 633 -51.54 41.00 -6.53
N VAL A 634 -51.90 42.16 -7.10
CA VAL A 634 -52.69 43.20 -6.43
C VAL A 634 -54.04 42.62 -5.99
N GLY A 635 -54.35 42.71 -4.68
CA GLY A 635 -55.57 42.15 -4.10
C GLY A 635 -55.57 40.62 -3.91
N VAL A 636 -54.53 39.94 -4.38
CA VAL A 636 -54.30 38.50 -4.19
C VAL A 636 -53.28 38.25 -3.07
N MET A 637 -52.21 39.04 -3.05
CA MET A 637 -51.13 38.91 -2.08
C MET A 637 -50.64 40.30 -1.64
N ALA A 638 -50.57 40.52 -0.34
CA ALA A 638 -50.06 41.76 0.25
C ALA A 638 -48.59 41.61 0.60
N PHE A 639 -47.77 42.60 0.24
CA PHE A 639 -46.36 42.63 0.58
C PHE A 639 -46.07 43.78 1.55
N GLY A 640 -45.19 43.56 2.52
CA GLY A 640 -44.74 44.60 3.45
C GLY A 640 -43.87 45.70 2.82
N GLY A 641 -43.61 45.62 1.51
CA GLY A 641 -42.73 46.52 0.77
C GLY A 641 -42.13 45.86 -0.47
N LEU A 642 -41.51 46.65 -1.35
CA LEU A 642 -40.84 46.16 -2.55
C LEU A 642 -39.75 45.09 -2.26
N PRO A 643 -38.96 45.15 -1.16
CA PRO A 643 -38.03 44.07 -0.81
C PRO A 643 -38.71 42.73 -0.55
N ALA A 644 -39.89 42.72 0.06
CA ALA A 644 -40.64 41.49 0.31
C ALA A 644 -41.20 40.90 -1.01
N ALA A 645 -41.69 41.75 -1.91
CA ALA A 645 -42.11 41.35 -3.25
C ALA A 645 -40.95 40.77 -4.08
N ARG A 646 -39.75 41.36 -3.98
CA ARG A 646 -38.54 40.84 -4.64
C ARG A 646 -38.12 39.48 -4.08
N LYS A 647 -38.07 39.33 -2.75
CA LYS A 647 -37.74 38.06 -2.10
C LYS A 647 -38.72 36.95 -2.47
N PHE A 648 -40.00 37.27 -2.63
CA PHE A 648 -41.00 36.34 -3.13
C PHE A 648 -40.72 35.94 -4.58
N ALA A 649 -40.48 36.90 -5.48
CA ALA A 649 -40.15 36.63 -6.88
C ALA A 649 -38.90 35.72 -7.04
N GLU A 650 -37.89 35.89 -6.19
CA GLU A 650 -36.64 35.10 -6.25
C GLU A 650 -36.76 33.68 -5.68
N ARG A 651 -37.61 33.47 -4.66
CA ARG A 651 -37.68 32.20 -3.91
C ARG A 651 -38.85 31.30 -4.31
N THR A 652 -39.62 31.69 -5.31
CA THR A 652 -40.84 30.97 -5.70
C THR A 652 -40.52 29.79 -6.62
N PRO A 653 -40.78 28.53 -6.20
CA PRO A 653 -40.57 27.36 -7.04
C PRO A 653 -41.60 27.31 -8.18
N GLN A 654 -41.19 26.72 -9.31
CA GLN A 654 -42.03 26.54 -10.49
C GLN A 654 -42.29 25.05 -10.73
N THR A 655 -43.38 24.53 -10.16
CA THR A 655 -43.73 23.10 -10.25
C THR A 655 -44.78 22.88 -11.33
N HIS A 656 -44.40 22.11 -12.36
CA HIS A 656 -45.22 21.90 -13.56
C HIS A 656 -45.71 23.20 -14.23
N ALA A 657 -44.92 24.27 -14.10
CA ALA A 657 -45.22 25.58 -14.67
C ALA A 657 -43.95 26.29 -15.09
N SER A 658 -44.05 27.30 -15.94
CA SER A 658 -42.97 28.23 -16.22
C SER A 658 -43.46 29.67 -16.32
N PHE A 659 -42.89 30.56 -15.51
CA PHE A 659 -43.26 31.96 -15.45
C PHE A 659 -42.08 32.83 -14.97
N SER A 660 -42.11 34.11 -15.31
CA SER A 660 -41.24 35.15 -14.74
C SER A 660 -42.04 35.98 -13.73
N MET A 661 -41.36 36.52 -12.73
CA MET A 661 -41.94 37.37 -11.71
C MET A 661 -41.18 38.70 -11.66
N VAL A 662 -41.90 39.81 -11.85
CA VAL A 662 -41.33 41.15 -11.81
C VAL A 662 -41.96 41.93 -10.65
N PRO A 663 -41.21 42.23 -9.58
CA PRO A 663 -41.70 43.03 -8.47
C PRO A 663 -41.76 44.52 -8.86
N ASP A 664 -42.83 45.21 -8.44
CA ASP A 664 -43.05 46.63 -8.71
C ASP A 664 -43.92 47.28 -7.62
N GLY A 665 -44.13 48.59 -7.68
CA GLY A 665 -44.91 49.37 -6.70
C GLY A 665 -44.05 49.98 -5.59
N ARG A 666 -44.71 50.64 -4.61
CA ARG A 666 -44.05 51.31 -3.48
C ARG A 666 -44.81 51.10 -2.18
N GLY A 667 -44.07 51.00 -1.07
CA GLY A 667 -44.66 50.86 0.25
C GLY A 667 -45.60 49.66 0.34
N LYS A 668 -46.82 49.87 0.88
CA LYS A 668 -47.85 48.82 1.03
C LYS A 668 -48.52 48.43 -0.29
N ASP A 669 -48.29 49.18 -1.37
CA ASP A 669 -48.82 48.90 -2.71
C ASP A 669 -47.83 48.12 -3.58
N ALA A 670 -46.80 47.50 -2.98
CA ALA A 670 -45.89 46.63 -3.69
C ALA A 670 -46.64 45.37 -4.18
N TYR A 671 -46.36 44.95 -5.41
CA TYR A 671 -46.96 43.78 -6.03
C TYR A 671 -45.94 43.06 -6.92
N VAL A 672 -46.31 41.88 -7.41
CA VAL A 672 -45.52 41.08 -8.35
C VAL A 672 -46.36 40.85 -9.59
N THR A 673 -45.79 41.13 -10.76
CA THR A 673 -46.37 40.73 -12.04
C THR A 673 -45.82 39.35 -12.41
N ILE A 674 -46.70 38.36 -12.49
CA ILE A 674 -46.37 37.00 -12.88
C ILE A 674 -46.70 36.88 -14.37
N THR A 675 -45.72 36.55 -15.21
CA THR A 675 -45.90 36.37 -16.66
C THR A 675 -45.48 34.97 -17.05
N LYS A 676 -46.36 34.20 -17.67
CA LYS A 676 -46.05 32.84 -18.14
C LYS A 676 -44.97 32.89 -19.22
N THR A 677 -44.12 31.88 -19.24
CA THR A 677 -43.10 31.71 -20.29
C THR A 677 -43.36 30.46 -21.11
N ARG A 678 -42.74 30.38 -22.29
CA ARG A 678 -42.82 29.19 -23.16
C ARG A 678 -41.88 28.06 -22.73
N MET A 679 -41.07 28.24 -21.70
CA MET A 679 -40.02 27.27 -21.35
C MET A 679 -40.57 25.89 -21.03
N TRP A 680 -41.70 25.82 -20.29
CA TRP A 680 -42.37 24.57 -19.99
C TRP A 680 -42.83 23.85 -21.27
N PHE A 681 -43.49 24.55 -22.19
CA PHE A 681 -43.92 23.96 -23.47
C PHE A 681 -42.73 23.57 -24.36
N ASN A 682 -41.69 24.39 -24.44
CA ASN A 682 -40.50 24.08 -25.23
C ASN A 682 -39.79 22.82 -24.71
N LYS A 683 -39.73 22.63 -23.39
CA LYS A 683 -39.21 21.40 -22.78
C LYS A 683 -40.06 20.19 -23.17
N GLN A 684 -41.40 20.31 -23.08
CA GLN A 684 -42.33 19.26 -23.53
C GLN A 684 -42.15 18.92 -25.02
N GLN A 685 -41.89 19.91 -25.88
CA GLN A 685 -41.62 19.69 -27.30
C GLN A 685 -40.29 18.96 -27.55
N SER A 686 -39.24 19.29 -26.79
CA SER A 686 -37.96 18.56 -26.85
C SER A 686 -38.14 17.10 -26.44
N ASP A 687 -38.87 16.85 -25.34
CA ASP A 687 -39.17 15.51 -24.87
C ASP A 687 -40.01 14.75 -25.92
N LEU A 688 -40.99 15.41 -26.54
CA LEU A 688 -41.83 14.85 -27.61
C LEU A 688 -41.01 14.39 -28.81
N VAL A 689 -40.02 15.16 -29.26
CA VAL A 689 -39.12 14.78 -30.36
C VAL A 689 -38.39 13.48 -30.01
N GLN A 690 -37.79 13.42 -28.82
CA GLN A 690 -37.08 12.22 -28.36
C GLN A 690 -38.00 11.00 -28.24
N HIS A 691 -39.23 11.18 -27.75
CA HIS A 691 -40.21 10.09 -27.63
C HIS A 691 -40.66 9.59 -29.01
N LYS A 692 -40.86 10.49 -29.98
CA LYS A 692 -41.20 10.14 -31.37
C LYS A 692 -40.09 9.36 -32.05
N GLU A 693 -38.83 9.77 -31.85
CA GLU A 693 -37.65 9.04 -32.36
C GLU A 693 -37.52 7.65 -31.74
N GLU A 694 -37.64 7.53 -30.41
CA GLU A 694 -37.58 6.25 -29.71
C GLU A 694 -38.72 5.32 -30.14
N LEU A 695 -39.96 5.84 -30.22
CA LEU A 695 -41.12 5.07 -30.67
C LEU A 695 -40.92 4.52 -32.07
N LYS A 696 -40.38 5.33 -32.99
CA LYS A 696 -40.08 4.90 -34.35
C LYS A 696 -39.08 3.75 -34.35
N LEU A 697 -37.95 3.89 -33.65
CA LEU A 697 -36.92 2.85 -33.57
C LEU A 697 -37.47 1.53 -33.02
N LEU A 698 -38.26 1.58 -31.95
CA LEU A 698 -38.82 0.38 -31.33
C LEU A 698 -39.91 -0.25 -32.20
N THR A 699 -40.74 0.56 -32.86
CA THR A 699 -41.81 0.05 -33.74
C THR A 699 -41.23 -0.58 -35.01
N ASP A 700 -40.22 0.05 -35.62
CA ASP A 700 -39.54 -0.48 -36.80
C ASP A 700 -38.89 -1.85 -36.50
N ARG A 701 -38.45 -2.09 -35.25
CA ARG A 701 -37.81 -3.35 -34.86
C ARG A 701 -38.77 -4.42 -34.32
N PHE A 702 -39.74 -4.04 -33.48
CA PHE A 702 -40.57 -4.97 -32.70
C PHE A 702 -42.07 -4.91 -33.06
N GLY A 703 -42.49 -3.97 -33.90
CA GLY A 703 -43.91 -3.66 -34.15
C GLY A 703 -44.71 -4.78 -34.83
N GLU A 704 -44.07 -5.75 -35.49
CA GLU A 704 -44.75 -6.83 -36.22
C GLU A 704 -45.09 -8.06 -35.36
N GLY A 705 -44.82 -8.05 -34.05
CA GLY A 705 -45.07 -9.19 -33.16
C GLY A 705 -46.52 -9.39 -32.67
N SER A 706 -47.51 -8.61 -33.14
CA SER A 706 -48.88 -8.63 -32.59
C SER A 706 -50.02 -8.85 -33.60
N ARG A 707 -49.75 -9.39 -34.81
CA ARG A 707 -50.81 -9.75 -35.77
C ARG A 707 -50.57 -11.10 -36.45
N GLU A 708 -51.56 -11.97 -36.36
CA GLU A 708 -51.69 -13.22 -37.12
C GLU A 708 -51.66 -12.95 -38.65
N GLY A 709 -50.57 -13.34 -39.32
CA GLY A 709 -50.43 -13.70 -40.75
C GLY A 709 -50.53 -12.62 -41.86
N PRO A 710 -50.12 -12.92 -43.13
CA PRO A 710 -48.98 -13.71 -43.60
C PRO A 710 -47.83 -12.83 -44.18
N ALA A 711 -46.65 -13.45 -44.26
CA ALA A 711 -45.35 -12.91 -44.71
C ALA A 711 -45.36 -11.90 -45.87
N LEU A 712 -44.57 -10.83 -45.74
CA LEU A 712 -44.21 -9.95 -46.85
C LEU A 712 -42.69 -9.88 -47.11
N LYS A 713 -42.35 -10.49 -48.24
CA LYS A 713 -41.32 -10.17 -49.23
C LYS A 713 -40.16 -9.24 -48.81
N ARG A 714 -38.98 -9.87 -48.78
CA ARG A 714 -37.63 -9.29 -48.95
C ARG A 714 -37.61 -8.02 -49.81
N ALA A 715 -37.14 -6.91 -49.22
CA ALA A 715 -36.61 -5.78 -49.97
C ALA A 715 -35.25 -6.18 -50.57
N ARG A 716 -35.14 -6.18 -51.90
CA ARG A 716 -33.86 -6.33 -52.62
C ARG A 716 -33.05 -5.03 -52.45
N ILE A 717 -31.86 -5.15 -51.87
CA ILE A 717 -30.82 -4.12 -51.98
C ILE A 717 -30.32 -4.13 -53.44
N GLY A 718 -30.51 -3.01 -54.14
CA GLY A 718 -30.05 -2.82 -55.51
C GLY A 718 -28.53 -2.72 -55.55
N VAL A 719 -27.90 -3.68 -56.23
CA VAL A 719 -26.50 -3.61 -56.65
C VAL A 719 -26.39 -2.55 -57.74
N TRP A 720 -25.66 -1.47 -57.47
CA TRP A 720 -25.18 -0.56 -58.52
C TRP A 720 -23.91 -1.16 -59.13
N GLU A 721 -24.02 -1.74 -60.32
CA GLU A 721 -22.87 -2.07 -61.17
C GLU A 721 -22.32 -0.78 -61.79
N HIS A 722 -21.08 -0.44 -61.48
CA HIS A 722 -20.31 0.53 -62.25
C HIS A 722 -19.89 -0.09 -63.59
N ARG A 723 -20.36 0.49 -64.69
CA ARG A 723 -19.70 0.43 -66.01
C ARG A 723 -19.07 1.80 -66.30
N GLY A 724 -17.82 1.78 -66.75
CA GLY A 724 -17.08 2.94 -67.24
C GLY A 724 -15.75 3.09 -66.53
#